data_AF-A0A7K5NI17-F1
#
_entry.id   AF-A0A7K5NI17-F1
#
_cell.length_a   1.000
_cell.length_b   1.000
_cell.length_c   1.000
_cell.angle_alpha   90.00
_cell.angle_beta   90.00
_cell.angle_gamma   90.00
#
_symmetry.space_group_name_H-M   'P 1'
#
loop_
_entity.id
_entity.type
_entity.pdbx_description
1 polymer ?
#
loop_
_entity_poly.entity_id
_entity_poly.type
_entity_poly.pdbx_seq_one_letter_code
_entity_poly.pdbx_strand_id
1 'polypeptide(L)'
;ELMTGYTMLRNGGVGNGGQPWVLRWSSRIRLTWLSFTLFIILVFFPLIAHYYLTTIDDADDAGKRIFGPRTGNELCEVKHVQDLCRIRESVSEELLQLEAKRQELNSEIAKLNLKIEACKKSIENAKQDLLQLKNVISQTEHSYKELMAQNQPKLSLPIRLLPDKDDVTFPLPKSNRNCRLHNCFDYSRCPLTSGFPVYVYNSDDYPFGSSLDPLIKQAFEATVRTNVYVTENANIACVYIILVGEMQEPVMPKPTELEQQLHSLPYWRTDGHNHLIINLSRKSETQNFIYNISTGRAMIAQSTFYDVQYRPGFDIVVSPLVHAMSEPNFLEIPPQVPVKRKYLFSFQGEKIESLRSSLQEVRSFEEEIEGNAPADYDDRIITTLKAVQDSKLDFVLVEFTCKNQPKASLPTEWALCGERDDRLELLKLSTFALIITPGDTHLVISAGCAMRLFEALEVGAIPVVLGEQVQLPYNDVIRWNEAALIIPKPRITEVHFLLRSISDNDLLAMRRQGRFLWETYFSTSDNVFSTVLAIIRTRIQIPAAPIREETAVEIPHRSGKAAGTDPNMADNGDLDLGPVETEPPYASPKYLRNFTLTAMDIYRNWNSAPGPFHLFPYTPFDPVLPSEAKFLGSGTGFRPIGGGAGGSGKEFQAALGGNVPREQFTVVMLTYEREEVLMNSLERLNGLPYLNKVVVVWNSPKLPSEDLLWPDIGVPIMVVRTEKNSLNNRFLPWDEIETEAILSIDDDAHLRHDEIMFGFRVWREARDRIVGFPGRYHAWDIPHQSWLYNSNYSCELSMVLTGAAFFHKYYAYLYSYVMPQAIRDMVDEYINCEDIAMNFLVSHLTRKPPIKVTSRWTFRCPGCPQALSHDDSHFHERHKCINFFVKVYGYMPLLYTQFRVDSVLFKTRLPHDKTKCFKFI
;
A
#
# COMPACT_ATOMS: atom_id res chain seq x y z
N GLU A 1 -51.13 -22.68 19.18
CA GLU A 1 -52.43 -22.73 18.47
C GLU A 1 -52.19 -22.12 17.08
N LEU A 2 -52.28 -22.91 16.00
CA LEU A 2 -53.42 -22.91 15.05
C LEU A 2 -53.59 -21.53 14.39
N MET A 3 -53.69 -21.33 13.08
CA MET A 3 -53.87 -22.17 11.90
C MET A 3 -53.83 -21.20 10.68
N THR A 4 -53.35 -21.69 9.54
CA THR A 4 -53.84 -21.43 8.17
C THR A 4 -54.43 -20.06 7.77
N GLY A 5 -53.74 -19.40 6.82
CA GLY A 5 -54.19 -19.08 5.44
C GLY A 5 -55.38 -18.15 5.22
N TYR A 6 -55.22 -17.12 4.36
CA TYR A 6 -56.28 -16.61 3.47
C TYR A 6 -55.74 -15.69 2.36
N THR A 7 -56.10 -16.05 1.12
CA THR A 7 -56.51 -15.21 -0.04
C THR A 7 -55.73 -13.96 -0.47
N MET A 8 -55.26 -13.98 -1.73
CA MET A 8 -55.25 -12.81 -2.61
C MET A 8 -56.39 -12.90 -3.63
N LEU A 9 -57.11 -11.79 -3.80
CA LEU A 9 -58.09 -11.54 -4.84
C LEU A 9 -57.74 -10.23 -5.58
N ARG A 10 -57.70 -10.33 -6.91
CA ARG A 10 -58.16 -9.38 -7.94
C ARG A 10 -57.70 -7.92 -7.95
N ASN A 11 -57.03 -7.55 -9.03
CA ASN A 11 -57.44 -6.61 -10.11
C ASN A 11 -56.21 -6.42 -11.03
N GLY A 12 -56.25 -6.26 -12.35
CA GLY A 12 -57.29 -5.94 -13.33
C GLY A 12 -56.62 -5.11 -14.44
N GLY A 13 -56.80 -5.49 -15.71
CA GLY A 13 -56.29 -4.80 -16.91
C GLY A 13 -55.69 -5.81 -17.90
N VAL A 14 -56.40 -6.39 -18.87
CA VAL A 14 -57.20 -5.88 -20.02
C VAL A 14 -56.37 -5.07 -21.02
N GLY A 15 -56.09 -5.70 -22.17
CA GLY A 15 -55.56 -5.07 -23.37
C GLY A 15 -55.27 -6.07 -24.48
N ASN A 16 -56.27 -6.29 -25.35
CA ASN A 16 -56.30 -6.84 -26.73
C ASN A 16 -54.95 -7.09 -27.43
N GLY A 17 -54.78 -8.08 -28.31
CA GLY A 17 -55.74 -8.91 -29.04
C GLY A 17 -55.09 -9.40 -30.35
N GLY A 18 -55.53 -10.55 -30.88
CA GLY A 18 -55.24 -10.97 -32.26
C GLY A 18 -54.67 -12.38 -32.43
N GLN A 19 -55.52 -13.41 -32.42
CA GLN A 19 -55.33 -14.59 -33.25
C GLN A 19 -55.82 -14.29 -34.69
N PRO A 20 -55.45 -15.09 -35.71
CA PRO A 20 -56.30 -16.25 -36.01
C PRO A 20 -55.53 -17.54 -36.35
N TRP A 21 -56.01 -18.64 -35.77
CA TRP A 21 -56.04 -19.95 -36.43
C TRP A 21 -57.06 -19.93 -37.58
N VAL A 22 -56.82 -20.67 -38.66
CA VAL A 22 -57.77 -21.57 -39.39
C VAL A 22 -57.21 -21.95 -40.78
N LEU A 23 -56.97 -23.26 -40.98
CA LEU A 23 -57.24 -24.11 -42.17
C LEU A 23 -56.36 -25.38 -42.05
N ARG A 24 -56.76 -26.48 -41.39
CA ARG A 24 -57.66 -27.57 -41.86
C ARG A 24 -57.35 -28.06 -43.28
N TRP A 25 -56.70 -29.22 -43.42
CA TRP A 25 -57.36 -30.50 -43.79
C TRP A 25 -56.39 -31.68 -43.98
N SER A 26 -56.84 -32.85 -43.49
CA SER A 26 -56.66 -34.20 -44.08
C SER A 26 -55.24 -34.77 -44.18
N SER A 27 -54.87 -35.96 -43.70
CA SER A 27 -55.63 -37.20 -43.50
C SER A 27 -54.81 -38.14 -42.61
N ARG A 28 -55.42 -38.59 -41.50
CA ARG A 28 -55.12 -39.92 -40.95
C ARG A 28 -55.74 -40.91 -41.94
N ILE A 29 -54.91 -41.67 -42.66
CA ILE A 29 -55.11 -43.03 -43.23
C ILE A 29 -53.85 -43.27 -44.08
N ARG A 30 -52.68 -43.55 -43.48
CA ARG A 30 -51.49 -43.99 -44.26
C ARG A 30 -50.53 -44.94 -43.53
N LEU A 31 -50.74 -45.28 -42.26
CA LEU A 31 -49.78 -46.17 -41.56
C LEU A 31 -50.04 -47.68 -41.84
N THR A 32 -51.29 -48.07 -42.06
CA THR A 32 -51.64 -49.47 -42.37
C THR A 32 -51.35 -49.85 -43.83
N TRP A 33 -51.45 -48.90 -44.76
CA TRP A 33 -51.12 -49.12 -46.17
C TRP A 33 -49.60 -49.16 -46.40
N LEU A 34 -48.82 -48.33 -45.68
CA LEU A 34 -47.35 -48.36 -45.71
C LEU A 34 -46.78 -49.68 -45.17
N SER A 35 -47.36 -50.23 -44.10
CA SER A 35 -46.96 -51.53 -43.55
C SER A 35 -47.26 -52.69 -44.50
N PHE A 36 -48.40 -52.66 -45.21
CA PHE A 36 -48.73 -53.67 -46.22
C PHE A 36 -47.81 -53.60 -47.46
N THR A 37 -47.47 -52.39 -47.93
CA THR A 37 -46.51 -52.22 -49.03
C THR A 37 -45.08 -52.63 -48.65
N LEU A 38 -44.65 -52.39 -47.41
CA LEU A 38 -43.32 -52.80 -46.94
C LEU A 38 -43.20 -54.33 -46.84
N PHE A 39 -44.28 -55.02 -46.44
CA PHE A 39 -44.35 -56.48 -46.40
C PHE A 39 -44.30 -57.10 -47.81
N ILE A 40 -44.99 -56.53 -48.79
CA ILE A 40 -44.90 -56.98 -50.19
C ILE A 40 -43.49 -56.78 -50.75
N ILE A 41 -42.84 -55.64 -50.49
CA ILE A 41 -41.48 -55.39 -51.01
C ILE A 41 -40.44 -56.31 -50.34
N LEU A 42 -40.51 -56.54 -49.04
CA LEU A 42 -39.50 -57.35 -48.32
C LEU A 42 -39.68 -58.87 -48.51
N VAL A 43 -40.87 -59.34 -48.90
CA VAL A 43 -41.14 -60.78 -49.06
C VAL A 43 -41.30 -61.19 -50.53
N PHE A 44 -42.05 -60.44 -51.36
CA PHE A 44 -42.30 -60.85 -52.75
C PHE A 44 -41.15 -60.53 -53.70
N PHE A 45 -40.40 -59.44 -53.49
CA PHE A 45 -39.30 -59.06 -54.39
C PHE A 45 -38.11 -60.03 -54.33
N PRO A 46 -37.67 -60.52 -53.15
CA PRO A 46 -36.63 -61.57 -53.07
C PRO A 46 -37.10 -62.91 -53.64
N LEU A 47 -38.39 -63.25 -53.52
CA LEU A 47 -38.96 -64.48 -54.09
C LEU A 47 -39.04 -64.43 -55.62
N ILE A 48 -39.36 -63.26 -56.21
CA ILE A 48 -39.35 -63.05 -57.67
C ILE A 48 -37.90 -63.02 -58.20
N ALA A 49 -36.95 -62.42 -57.47
CA ALA A 49 -35.54 -62.44 -57.82
C ALA A 49 -34.96 -63.86 -57.78
N HIS A 50 -35.35 -64.67 -56.80
CA HIS A 50 -34.91 -66.08 -56.70
C HIS A 50 -35.58 -66.98 -57.76
N TYR A 51 -36.84 -66.73 -58.10
CA TYR A 51 -37.53 -67.40 -59.22
C TYR A 51 -36.87 -67.07 -60.57
N TYR A 52 -36.55 -65.80 -60.85
CA TYR A 52 -35.86 -65.43 -62.10
C TYR A 52 -34.42 -65.95 -62.17
N LEU A 53 -33.68 -65.99 -61.06
CA LEU A 53 -32.32 -66.55 -61.00
C LEU A 53 -32.29 -68.08 -61.11
N THR A 54 -33.38 -68.79 -60.79
CA THR A 54 -33.48 -70.26 -60.93
C THR A 54 -34.07 -70.69 -62.27
N THR A 55 -34.77 -69.81 -63.00
CA THR A 55 -35.24 -70.06 -64.38
C THR A 55 -34.25 -69.63 -65.47
N ILE A 56 -33.11 -69.03 -65.11
CA ILE A 56 -32.06 -68.56 -66.04
C ILE A 56 -30.90 -69.57 -66.18
N ASP A 57 -30.85 -70.63 -65.36
CA ASP A 57 -29.80 -71.67 -65.42
C ASP A 57 -30.18 -72.92 -66.27
N ASP A 58 -31.36 -72.97 -66.88
CA ASP A 58 -31.86 -74.15 -67.62
C ASP A 58 -32.09 -73.96 -69.14
N ALA A 59 -31.67 -72.85 -69.74
CA ALA A 59 -31.81 -72.67 -71.20
C ALA A 59 -30.84 -71.66 -71.80
N ASP A 60 -29.57 -72.03 -71.96
CA ASP A 60 -28.80 -71.65 -73.17
C ASP A 60 -27.64 -72.64 -73.38
N ASP A 61 -27.98 -73.78 -73.99
CA ASP A 61 -27.01 -74.65 -74.67
C ASP A 61 -27.02 -74.32 -76.18
N ALA A 62 -25.86 -74.55 -76.78
CA ALA A 62 -25.59 -74.80 -78.19
C ALA A 62 -25.39 -73.60 -79.14
N GLY A 63 -24.11 -73.34 -79.45
CA GLY A 63 -23.70 -72.39 -80.49
C GLY A 63 -22.30 -72.47 -81.11
N LYS A 64 -21.61 -73.64 -81.12
CA LYS A 64 -20.31 -73.97 -81.82
C LYS A 64 -19.02 -73.50 -81.07
N ARG A 65 -17.95 -74.27 -80.85
CA ARG A 65 -17.35 -75.43 -81.57
C ARG A 65 -16.57 -76.40 -80.64
N ILE A 66 -16.90 -77.69 -80.79
CA ILE A 66 -16.05 -78.87 -81.07
C ILE A 66 -14.99 -79.31 -80.04
N PHE A 67 -15.29 -80.41 -79.34
CA PHE A 67 -14.31 -81.36 -78.82
C PHE A 67 -13.68 -82.23 -79.92
N GLY A 68 -12.42 -82.62 -79.71
CA GLY A 68 -11.80 -83.84 -80.24
C GLY A 68 -10.37 -84.00 -79.70
N PRO A 69 -10.00 -85.08 -78.98
CA PRO A 69 -8.70 -85.19 -78.29
C PRO A 69 -7.61 -85.93 -79.10
N ARG A 70 -6.37 -85.81 -78.58
CA ARG A 70 -5.10 -86.57 -78.81
C ARG A 70 -4.17 -86.01 -79.91
N THR A 71 -2.83 -86.01 -79.79
CA THR A 71 -1.83 -86.75 -78.97
C THR A 71 -0.48 -86.00 -78.98
N GLY A 72 0.38 -86.23 -77.97
CA GLY A 72 1.84 -86.19 -78.17
C GLY A 72 2.67 -85.41 -77.15
N ASN A 73 2.82 -85.96 -75.93
CA ASN A 73 4.05 -85.79 -75.17
C ASN A 73 5.05 -86.82 -75.71
N GLU A 74 6.18 -86.38 -76.26
CA GLU A 74 7.48 -87.02 -76.07
C GLU A 74 8.62 -86.06 -76.47
N LEU A 75 9.62 -86.01 -75.60
CA LEU A 75 11.00 -85.53 -75.79
C LEU A 75 11.25 -84.02 -75.98
N CYS A 76 11.57 -83.36 -74.86
CA CYS A 76 12.74 -82.49 -74.73
C CYS A 76 13.40 -82.70 -73.35
N GLU A 77 14.01 -83.87 -73.16
CA GLU A 77 15.27 -83.94 -72.43
C GLU A 77 16.36 -83.50 -73.40
N VAL A 78 17.13 -82.49 -73.02
CA VAL A 78 18.61 -82.46 -73.03
C VAL A 78 19.06 -81.02 -72.78
N LYS A 79 20.08 -80.93 -71.92
CA LYS A 79 20.72 -79.74 -71.34
C LYS A 79 21.11 -78.69 -72.37
N HIS A 80 21.07 -77.42 -71.93
CA HIS A 80 21.32 -76.17 -72.68
C HIS A 80 20.17 -75.84 -73.65
N VAL A 81 19.20 -75.00 -73.28
CA VAL A 81 19.37 -73.60 -72.87
C VAL A 81 18.46 -73.31 -71.67
N GLN A 82 19.05 -73.40 -70.48
CA GLN A 82 18.46 -73.18 -69.16
C GLN A 82 18.02 -71.73 -68.90
N ASP A 83 18.37 -70.80 -69.78
CA ASP A 83 18.14 -69.37 -69.55
C ASP A 83 16.66 -68.99 -69.68
N LEU A 84 15.89 -69.65 -70.54
CA LEU A 84 14.45 -69.37 -70.71
C LEU A 84 13.58 -69.98 -69.60
N CYS A 85 13.94 -71.13 -69.04
CA CYS A 85 13.24 -71.70 -67.89
C CYS A 85 13.60 -70.97 -66.58
N ARG A 86 14.84 -70.47 -66.45
CA ARG A 86 15.22 -69.59 -65.32
C ARG A 86 14.42 -68.30 -65.30
N ILE A 87 14.19 -67.68 -66.46
CA ILE A 87 13.38 -66.45 -66.54
C ILE A 87 11.92 -66.74 -66.14
N ARG A 88 11.35 -67.88 -66.54
CA ARG A 88 9.98 -68.26 -66.17
C ARG A 88 9.84 -68.55 -64.66
N GLU A 89 10.79 -69.23 -64.05
CA GLU A 89 10.78 -69.47 -62.60
C GLU A 89 11.02 -68.17 -61.82
N SER A 90 11.96 -67.32 -62.26
CA SER A 90 12.23 -66.01 -61.66
C SER A 90 11.04 -65.06 -61.73
N VAL A 91 10.34 -65.00 -62.88
CA VAL A 91 9.14 -64.17 -63.03
C VAL A 91 7.98 -64.71 -62.20
N SER A 92 7.86 -66.03 -62.05
CA SER A 92 6.85 -66.65 -61.20
C SER A 92 7.10 -66.37 -59.72
N GLU A 93 8.35 -66.39 -59.26
CA GLU A 93 8.71 -66.00 -57.88
C GLU A 93 8.48 -64.50 -57.64
N GLU A 94 8.83 -63.62 -58.57
CA GLU A 94 8.56 -62.17 -58.45
C GLU A 94 7.06 -61.86 -58.40
N LEU A 95 6.23 -62.57 -59.20
CA LEU A 95 4.78 -62.42 -59.17
C LEU A 95 4.18 -62.82 -57.83
N LEU A 96 4.69 -63.92 -57.25
CA LEU A 96 4.25 -64.41 -55.94
C LEU A 96 4.68 -63.46 -54.80
N GLN A 97 5.85 -62.83 -54.91
CA GLN A 97 6.30 -61.77 -54.00
C GLN A 97 5.46 -60.49 -54.11
N LEU A 98 5.09 -60.07 -55.33
CA LEU A 98 4.22 -58.90 -55.55
C LEU A 98 2.81 -59.14 -55.03
N GLU A 99 2.29 -60.37 -55.14
CA GLU A 99 0.99 -60.74 -54.61
C GLU A 99 0.99 -60.76 -53.07
N ALA A 100 2.05 -61.27 -52.45
CA ALA A 100 2.25 -61.18 -50.99
C ALA A 100 2.30 -59.71 -50.51
N LYS A 101 3.03 -58.84 -51.22
CA LYS A 101 3.12 -57.40 -50.92
C LYS A 101 1.78 -56.68 -51.06
N ARG A 102 0.95 -57.08 -52.03
CA ARG A 102 -0.42 -56.57 -52.20
C ARG A 102 -1.32 -56.96 -51.02
N GLN A 103 -1.21 -58.19 -50.53
CA GLN A 103 -1.96 -58.63 -49.35
C GLN A 103 -1.55 -57.87 -48.08
N GLU A 104 -0.25 -57.60 -47.91
CA GLU A 104 0.27 -56.79 -46.80
C GLU A 104 -0.29 -55.36 -46.82
N LEU A 105 -0.22 -54.67 -47.97
CA LEU A 105 -0.78 -53.32 -48.14
C LEU A 105 -2.29 -53.28 -47.86
N ASN A 106 -3.04 -54.28 -48.32
CA ASN A 106 -4.48 -54.36 -48.03
C ASN A 106 -4.77 -54.54 -46.54
N SER A 107 -3.93 -55.29 -45.82
CA SER A 107 -4.04 -55.42 -44.37
C SER A 107 -3.78 -54.09 -43.65
N GLU A 108 -2.86 -53.28 -44.18
CA GLU A 108 -2.51 -51.97 -43.64
C GLU A 108 -3.61 -50.93 -43.89
N ILE A 109 -4.23 -50.96 -45.08
CA ILE A 109 -5.41 -50.15 -45.41
C ILE A 109 -6.58 -50.47 -44.46
N ALA A 110 -6.82 -51.74 -44.17
CA ALA A 110 -7.86 -52.14 -43.22
C ALA A 110 -7.60 -51.62 -41.80
N LYS A 111 -6.34 -51.65 -41.34
CA LYS A 111 -5.94 -51.07 -40.04
C LYS A 111 -6.11 -49.55 -40.00
N LEU A 112 -5.81 -48.85 -41.10
CA LEU A 112 -6.00 -47.40 -41.20
C LEU A 112 -7.50 -47.03 -41.18
N ASN A 113 -8.36 -47.81 -41.84
CA ASN A 113 -9.81 -47.58 -41.80
C ASN A 113 -10.40 -47.76 -40.40
N LEU A 114 -9.94 -48.76 -39.63
CA LEU A 114 -10.33 -48.92 -38.22
C LEU A 114 -9.90 -47.71 -37.36
N LYS A 115 -8.72 -47.13 -37.63
CA LYS A 115 -8.29 -45.89 -36.94
C LYS A 115 -9.16 -44.69 -37.32
N ILE A 116 -9.61 -44.59 -38.56
CA ILE A 116 -10.51 -43.51 -39.02
C ILE A 116 -11.86 -43.59 -38.29
N GLU A 117 -12.44 -44.77 -38.15
CA GLU A 117 -13.71 -44.94 -37.43
C GLU A 117 -13.57 -44.67 -35.93
N ALA A 118 -12.47 -45.11 -35.30
CA ALA A 118 -12.16 -44.79 -33.92
C ALA A 118 -12.02 -43.28 -33.69
N CYS A 119 -11.35 -42.58 -34.61
CA CYS A 119 -11.18 -41.13 -34.54
C CYS A 119 -12.53 -40.39 -34.71
N LYS A 120 -13.39 -40.83 -35.64
CA LYS A 120 -14.74 -40.26 -35.81
C LYS A 120 -15.62 -40.41 -34.56
N LYS A 121 -15.55 -41.57 -33.90
CA LYS A 121 -16.27 -41.81 -32.63
C LYS A 121 -15.77 -40.91 -31.50
N SER A 122 -14.46 -40.65 -31.44
CA SER A 122 -13.86 -39.72 -30.47
C SER A 122 -14.33 -38.27 -30.67
N ILE A 123 -14.43 -37.83 -31.93
CA ILE A 123 -14.89 -36.48 -32.27
C ILE A 123 -16.34 -36.23 -31.82
N GLU A 124 -17.23 -37.23 -31.95
CA GLU A 124 -18.61 -37.04 -31.50
C GLU A 124 -18.78 -37.10 -29.98
N ASN A 125 -17.98 -37.90 -29.27
CA ASN A 125 -17.93 -37.83 -27.81
C ASN A 125 -17.46 -36.43 -27.34
N ALA A 126 -16.39 -35.90 -27.92
CA ALA A 126 -15.88 -34.57 -27.57
C ALA A 126 -16.89 -33.44 -27.87
N LYS A 127 -17.73 -33.58 -28.91
CA LYS A 127 -18.81 -32.64 -29.21
C LYS A 127 -19.94 -32.68 -28.18
N GLN A 128 -20.27 -33.86 -27.64
CA GLN A 128 -21.28 -33.99 -26.59
C GLN A 128 -20.77 -33.43 -25.26
N ASP A 129 -19.51 -33.69 -24.91
CA ASP A 129 -18.89 -33.16 -23.69
C ASP A 129 -18.84 -31.61 -23.70
N LEU A 130 -18.50 -31.02 -24.85
CA LEU A 130 -18.48 -29.56 -25.02
C LEU A 130 -19.87 -28.94 -24.83
N LEU A 131 -20.92 -29.63 -25.28
CA LEU A 131 -22.30 -29.17 -25.15
C LEU A 131 -22.81 -29.27 -23.70
N GLN A 132 -22.37 -30.29 -22.96
CA GLN A 132 -22.67 -30.47 -21.54
C GLN A 132 -21.95 -29.42 -20.68
N LEU A 133 -20.69 -29.11 -20.97
CA LEU A 133 -19.91 -28.04 -20.31
C LEU A 133 -20.56 -26.66 -20.50
N LYS A 134 -21.06 -26.39 -21.71
CA LYS A 134 -21.70 -25.12 -22.07
C LYS A 134 -22.97 -24.82 -21.25
N ASN A 135 -23.70 -25.86 -20.84
CA ASN A 135 -24.89 -25.70 -20.00
C ASN A 135 -24.55 -25.54 -18.52
N VAL A 136 -23.52 -26.22 -18.02
CA VAL A 136 -23.04 -26.07 -16.63
C VAL A 136 -22.50 -24.65 -16.41
N ILE A 137 -21.69 -24.12 -17.32
CA ILE A 137 -21.20 -22.73 -17.26
C ILE A 137 -22.38 -21.74 -17.23
N SER A 138 -23.40 -21.97 -18.06
CA SER A 138 -24.59 -21.10 -18.11
C SER A 138 -25.44 -21.12 -16.83
N GLN A 139 -25.50 -22.25 -16.10
CA GLN A 139 -26.21 -22.36 -14.82
C GLN A 139 -25.40 -21.75 -13.66
N THR A 140 -24.07 -21.89 -13.68
CA THR A 140 -23.17 -21.34 -12.66
C THR A 140 -23.04 -19.82 -12.77
N GLU A 141 -23.04 -19.26 -13.98
CA GLU A 141 -23.12 -17.80 -14.18
C GLU A 141 -24.40 -17.19 -13.61
N HIS A 142 -25.52 -17.93 -13.64
CA HIS A 142 -26.80 -17.39 -13.19
C HIS A 142 -26.95 -17.43 -11.66
N SER A 143 -26.43 -18.47 -10.99
CA SER A 143 -26.41 -18.52 -9.51
C SER A 143 -25.40 -17.54 -8.91
N TYR A 144 -24.27 -17.28 -9.59
CA TYR A 144 -23.34 -16.19 -9.25
C TYR A 144 -24.01 -14.80 -9.34
N LYS A 145 -24.83 -14.56 -10.37
CA LYS A 145 -25.61 -13.32 -10.53
C LYS A 145 -26.67 -13.11 -9.44
N GLU A 146 -27.25 -14.17 -8.86
CA GLU A 146 -28.17 -14.05 -7.71
C GLU A 146 -27.45 -13.84 -6.37
N LEU A 147 -26.30 -14.50 -6.15
CA LEU A 147 -25.47 -14.31 -4.95
C LEU A 147 -24.81 -12.93 -4.87
N MET A 148 -24.44 -12.35 -6.02
CA MET A 148 -23.97 -10.97 -6.12
C MET A 148 -25.08 -9.93 -5.91
N ALA A 149 -26.34 -10.27 -6.17
CA ALA A 149 -27.48 -9.34 -6.05
C ALA A 149 -28.03 -9.20 -4.62
N GLN A 150 -27.80 -10.18 -3.72
CA GLN A 150 -28.31 -10.15 -2.34
C GLN A 150 -27.32 -9.64 -1.28
N ASN A 151 -26.01 -9.57 -1.55
CA ASN A 151 -25.02 -9.19 -0.54
C ASN A 151 -24.51 -7.76 -0.69
N GLN A 152 -25.10 -6.93 0.18
CA GLN A 152 -24.78 -5.57 0.60
C GLN A 152 -25.19 -4.44 -0.37
N PRO A 153 -26.09 -3.52 0.06
CA PRO A 153 -26.33 -2.31 -0.71
C PRO A 153 -24.99 -1.58 -0.83
N LYS A 154 -24.54 -1.32 -2.06
CA LYS A 154 -23.42 -0.40 -2.29
C LYS A 154 -23.78 0.91 -1.59
N LEU A 155 -23.15 1.18 -0.46
CA LEU A 155 -23.28 2.44 0.24
C LEU A 155 -22.73 3.51 -0.69
N SER A 156 -23.63 4.21 -1.38
CA SER A 156 -23.27 5.41 -2.11
C SER A 156 -22.96 6.51 -1.10
N LEU A 157 -22.00 7.36 -1.43
CA LEU A 157 -21.75 8.56 -0.63
C LEU A 157 -23.06 9.35 -0.46
N PRO A 158 -23.34 9.88 0.73
CA PRO A 158 -24.44 10.83 0.91
C PRO A 158 -24.31 11.99 -0.07
N ILE A 159 -25.45 12.49 -0.57
CA ILE A 159 -25.50 13.70 -1.41
C ILE A 159 -24.70 14.80 -0.69
N ARG A 160 -23.76 15.42 -1.41
CA ARG A 160 -22.98 16.54 -0.87
C ARG A 160 -23.94 17.66 -0.49
N LEU A 161 -24.06 17.92 0.80
CA LEU A 161 -24.78 19.08 1.28
C LEU A 161 -23.95 20.31 0.86
N LEU A 162 -24.62 21.30 0.28
CA LEU A 162 -24.01 22.60 0.05
C LEU A 162 -24.42 23.52 1.20
N PRO A 163 -23.57 24.48 1.59
CA PRO A 163 -23.96 25.51 2.54
C PRO A 163 -25.28 26.15 2.11
N ASP A 164 -26.24 26.25 3.02
CA ASP A 164 -27.47 27.00 2.75
C ASP A 164 -27.13 28.48 2.56
N LYS A 165 -27.87 29.18 1.70
CA LYS A 165 -27.62 30.61 1.44
C LYS A 165 -28.06 31.50 2.59
N ASP A 166 -29.00 31.01 3.40
CA ASP A 166 -29.52 31.71 4.55
C ASP A 166 -28.68 31.36 5.79
N ASP A 167 -28.06 32.37 6.39
CA ASP A 167 -27.27 32.20 7.60
C ASP A 167 -28.17 31.78 8.77
N VAL A 168 -27.96 30.57 9.29
CA VAL A 168 -28.62 30.12 10.52
C VAL A 168 -28.15 31.03 11.65
N THR A 169 -29.07 31.81 12.22
CA THR A 169 -28.78 32.73 13.32
C THR A 169 -28.59 31.94 14.62
N PHE A 170 -27.35 31.58 14.93
CA PHE A 170 -27.00 31.03 16.23
C PHE A 170 -26.96 32.15 17.28
N PRO A 171 -27.59 31.97 18.46
CA PRO A 171 -27.54 32.96 19.52
C PRO A 171 -26.09 33.20 19.97
N LEU A 172 -25.69 34.47 20.06
CA LEU A 172 -24.35 34.89 20.47
C LEU A 172 -23.92 34.17 21.77
N PRO A 173 -22.67 33.69 21.86
CA PRO A 173 -22.20 33.02 23.06
C PRO A 173 -22.16 34.02 24.21
N LYS A 174 -22.66 33.62 25.40
CA LYS A 174 -22.67 34.48 26.60
C LYS A 174 -21.28 34.95 27.05
N SER A 175 -20.22 34.25 26.62
CA SER A 175 -18.81 34.59 26.82
C SER A 175 -17.95 33.87 25.78
N ASN A 176 -16.94 34.54 25.22
CA ASN A 176 -15.99 33.95 24.28
C ASN A 176 -15.29 32.69 24.85
N ARG A 177 -15.09 32.64 26.18
CA ARG A 177 -14.44 31.50 26.87
C ARG A 177 -15.25 30.20 26.81
N ASN A 178 -16.56 30.30 26.60
CA ASN A 178 -17.47 29.15 26.49
C ASN A 178 -17.56 28.61 25.07
N CYS A 179 -16.88 29.21 24.09
CA CYS A 179 -16.83 28.66 22.74
C CYS A 179 -16.12 27.31 22.71
N ARG A 180 -16.80 26.34 22.12
CA ARG A 180 -16.38 24.98 21.85
C ARG A 180 -16.90 24.61 20.45
N LEU A 181 -16.40 23.51 19.88
CA LEU A 181 -16.83 23.08 18.55
C LEU A 181 -18.36 22.96 18.43
N HIS A 182 -19.03 22.32 19.38
CA HIS A 182 -20.48 22.08 19.30
C HIS A 182 -21.36 23.34 19.36
N ASN A 183 -20.85 24.48 19.83
CA ASN A 183 -21.65 25.71 20.00
C ASN A 183 -21.16 26.90 19.18
N CYS A 184 -19.89 26.93 18.76
CA CYS A 184 -19.30 28.04 18.00
C CYS A 184 -18.82 27.66 16.59
N PHE A 185 -18.85 26.37 16.23
CA PHE A 185 -18.56 25.92 14.88
C PHE A 185 -19.86 25.55 14.15
N ASP A 186 -20.02 26.05 12.92
CA ASP A 186 -21.15 25.78 12.05
C ASP A 186 -20.87 24.55 11.17
N TYR A 187 -21.39 23.40 11.61
CA TYR A 187 -21.26 22.12 10.89
C TYR A 187 -22.04 22.09 9.58
N SER A 188 -23.02 22.97 9.36
CA SER A 188 -23.85 22.96 8.15
C SER A 188 -23.03 23.23 6.87
N ARG A 189 -21.90 23.94 7.00
CA ARG A 189 -20.97 24.24 5.90
C ARG A 189 -19.85 23.23 5.74
N CYS A 190 -19.72 22.30 6.69
CA CYS A 190 -18.71 21.26 6.71
C CYS A 190 -19.30 19.84 6.71
N PRO A 191 -20.11 19.45 5.71
CA PRO A 191 -20.59 18.08 5.58
C PRO A 191 -19.45 17.07 5.46
N LEU A 192 -19.69 15.84 5.93
CA LEU A 192 -18.73 14.75 5.87
C LEU A 192 -18.20 14.45 4.46
N THR A 193 -19.00 14.71 3.42
CA THR A 193 -18.66 14.48 2.01
C THR A 193 -18.19 15.74 1.27
N SER A 194 -18.01 16.86 1.97
CA SER A 194 -17.65 18.15 1.35
C SER A 194 -16.23 18.21 0.80
N GLY A 195 -15.33 17.34 1.28
CA GLY A 195 -13.91 17.38 0.95
C GLY A 195 -13.12 18.45 1.70
N PHE A 196 -13.69 19.05 2.76
CA PHE A 196 -13.04 20.09 3.59
C PHE A 196 -12.44 21.27 2.80
N PRO A 197 -13.22 21.96 1.95
CA PRO A 197 -12.72 23.12 1.21
C PRO A 197 -12.40 24.29 2.15
N VAL A 198 -11.27 24.96 1.92
CA VAL A 198 -10.77 26.06 2.76
C VAL A 198 -10.57 27.29 1.89
N TYR A 199 -11.14 28.42 2.31
CA TYR A 199 -10.89 29.70 1.65
C TYR A 199 -9.87 30.50 2.46
N VAL A 200 -8.88 31.07 1.78
CA VAL A 200 -7.83 31.88 2.39
C VAL A 200 -7.99 33.31 1.90
N TYR A 201 -8.08 34.26 2.83
CA TYR A 201 -8.08 35.68 2.48
C TYR A 201 -6.71 36.07 1.93
N ASN A 202 -6.68 36.77 0.80
CA ASN A 202 -5.46 37.36 0.29
C ASN A 202 -5.00 38.47 1.26
N SER A 203 -3.80 38.32 1.80
CA SER A 203 -3.28 39.27 2.79
C SER A 203 -3.03 40.65 2.16
N ASP A 204 -2.73 40.73 0.86
CA ASP A 204 -2.47 42.00 0.16
C ASP A 204 -3.69 42.92 0.05
N ASP A 205 -4.90 42.36 0.16
CA ASP A 205 -6.13 43.14 0.02
C ASP A 205 -6.45 43.95 1.30
N TYR A 206 -5.72 43.71 2.40
CA TYR A 206 -6.04 44.27 3.71
C TYR A 206 -4.84 44.96 4.40
N PRO A 207 -5.07 46.02 5.20
CA PRO A 207 -3.98 46.79 5.79
C PRO A 207 -3.05 45.97 6.69
N PHE A 208 -3.57 45.02 7.46
CA PHE A 208 -2.76 44.16 8.33
C PHE A 208 -1.75 43.30 7.54
N GLY A 209 -2.08 42.91 6.30
CA GLY A 209 -1.20 42.08 5.50
C GLY A 209 0.05 42.81 4.99
N SER A 210 -0.03 44.13 4.81
CA SER A 210 1.12 44.97 4.44
C SER A 210 2.20 45.02 5.51
N SER A 211 1.84 44.77 6.77
CA SER A 211 2.74 44.84 7.93
C SER A 211 3.37 43.50 8.30
N LEU A 212 2.99 42.41 7.63
CA LEU A 212 3.49 41.05 7.91
C LEU A 212 4.97 40.91 7.56
N ASP A 213 5.68 40.05 8.31
CA ASP A 213 7.02 39.60 7.93
C ASP A 213 6.96 38.96 6.51
N PRO A 214 7.74 39.48 5.54
CA PRO A 214 7.68 39.04 4.15
C PRO A 214 7.98 37.55 3.97
N LEU A 215 8.83 36.99 4.83
CA LEU A 215 9.21 35.58 4.75
C LEU A 215 8.05 34.69 5.22
N ILE A 216 7.35 35.07 6.29
CA ILE A 216 6.13 34.36 6.75
C ILE A 216 5.05 34.44 5.67
N LYS A 217 4.84 35.63 5.10
CA LYS A 217 3.84 35.83 4.05
C LYS A 217 4.15 34.98 2.81
N GLN A 218 5.38 35.04 2.30
CA GLN A 218 5.80 34.26 1.13
C GLN A 218 5.70 32.75 1.38
N ALA A 219 6.14 32.28 2.55
CA ALA A 219 6.05 30.87 2.94
C ALA A 219 4.60 30.39 2.97
N PHE A 220 3.72 31.16 3.62
CA PHE A 220 2.30 30.85 3.72
C PHE A 220 1.62 30.82 2.35
N GLU A 221 1.86 31.82 1.49
CA GLU A 221 1.30 31.87 0.14
C GLU A 221 1.78 30.71 -0.75
N ALA A 222 3.04 30.30 -0.63
CA ALA A 222 3.57 29.14 -1.35
C ALA A 222 2.81 27.87 -0.96
N THR A 223 2.61 27.65 0.35
CA THR A 223 1.82 26.52 0.87
C THR A 223 0.36 26.56 0.44
N VAL A 224 -0.27 27.74 0.45
CA VAL A 224 -1.68 27.89 0.06
C VAL A 224 -1.91 27.48 -1.41
N ARG A 225 -0.94 27.72 -2.30
CA ARG A 225 -1.03 27.37 -3.72
C ARG A 225 -0.95 25.86 -3.99
N THR A 226 -0.22 25.13 -3.17
CA THR A 226 0.02 23.68 -3.37
C THR A 226 -0.97 22.81 -2.60
N ASN A 227 -1.65 23.37 -1.59
CA ASN A 227 -2.51 22.59 -0.70
C ASN A 227 -3.83 22.16 -1.35
N VAL A 228 -4.13 20.87 -1.27
CA VAL A 228 -5.31 20.23 -1.91
C VAL A 228 -6.67 20.69 -1.38
N TYR A 229 -6.72 21.30 -0.19
CA TYR A 229 -7.98 21.73 0.43
C TYR A 229 -8.33 23.18 0.07
N VAL A 230 -7.39 23.97 -0.43
CA VAL A 230 -7.60 25.39 -0.72
C VAL A 230 -8.51 25.55 -1.93
N THR A 231 -9.49 26.45 -1.83
CA THR A 231 -10.41 26.81 -2.91
C THR A 231 -10.47 28.31 -3.12
N GLU A 232 -10.60 28.73 -4.38
CA GLU A 232 -10.82 30.13 -4.75
C GLU A 232 -12.28 30.57 -4.49
N ASN A 233 -13.22 29.62 -4.36
CA ASN A 233 -14.64 29.93 -4.19
C ASN A 233 -15.06 29.96 -2.71
N ALA A 234 -15.22 31.16 -2.16
CA ALA A 234 -15.64 31.40 -0.78
C ALA A 234 -17.02 30.81 -0.43
N ASN A 235 -17.92 30.61 -1.39
CA ASN A 235 -19.29 30.14 -1.12
C ASN A 235 -19.34 28.65 -0.72
N ILE A 236 -18.41 27.84 -1.23
CA ILE A 236 -18.34 26.40 -0.94
C ILE A 236 -17.42 26.07 0.24
N ALA A 237 -16.70 27.07 0.76
CA ALA A 237 -15.70 26.87 1.82
C ALA A 237 -16.34 26.40 3.14
N CYS A 238 -15.71 25.43 3.78
CA CYS A 238 -16.03 24.95 5.11
C CYS A 238 -15.38 25.86 6.17
N VAL A 239 -14.12 26.26 5.97
CA VAL A 239 -13.34 27.12 6.87
C VAL A 239 -12.76 28.31 6.11
N TYR A 240 -12.67 29.46 6.79
CA TYR A 240 -12.03 30.68 6.30
C TYR A 240 -10.76 30.97 7.07
N ILE A 241 -9.65 31.26 6.40
CA ILE A 241 -8.34 31.47 7.04
C ILE A 241 -7.85 32.90 6.82
N ILE A 242 -7.38 33.51 7.91
CA ILE A 242 -6.77 34.84 7.94
C ILE A 242 -5.36 34.70 8.53
N LEU A 243 -4.36 35.25 7.86
CA LEU A 243 -2.99 35.34 8.36
C LEU A 243 -2.77 36.70 9.04
N VAL A 244 -2.38 36.68 10.32
CA VAL A 244 -2.06 37.90 11.12
C VAL A 244 -0.59 37.97 11.49
N GLY A 245 0.11 36.82 11.59
CA GLY A 245 1.57 36.65 11.65
C GLY A 245 2.42 37.58 12.55
N GLU A 246 3.74 37.39 12.50
CA GLU A 246 4.70 38.36 13.04
C GLU A 246 4.74 39.61 12.14
N MET A 247 4.70 40.80 12.75
CA MET A 247 4.70 42.08 12.04
C MET A 247 6.09 42.74 12.07
N GLN A 248 6.40 43.56 11.07
CA GLN A 248 7.63 44.38 11.05
C GLN A 248 7.58 45.50 12.09
N GLU A 249 8.55 45.57 12.98
CA GLU A 249 8.72 46.73 13.87
C GLU A 249 9.03 47.99 13.03
N PRO A 250 8.42 49.17 13.33
CA PRO A 250 7.57 49.51 14.47
C PRO A 250 6.06 49.62 14.14
N VAL A 251 5.60 49.07 13.01
CA VAL A 251 4.22 49.22 12.51
C VAL A 251 3.29 48.23 13.20
N MET A 252 3.09 48.44 14.50
CA MET A 252 2.12 47.66 15.26
C MET A 252 0.77 48.39 15.28
N PRO A 253 -0.27 47.86 14.60
CA PRO A 253 -1.62 48.41 14.70
C PRO A 253 -2.12 48.26 16.14
N LYS A 254 -2.94 49.21 16.58
CA LYS A 254 -3.58 49.09 17.90
C LYS A 254 -4.52 47.87 17.88
N PRO A 255 -4.68 47.12 19.00
CA PRO A 255 -5.59 45.98 19.05
C PRO A 255 -7.01 46.30 18.57
N THR A 256 -7.50 47.52 18.84
CA THR A 256 -8.80 48.01 18.37
C THR A 256 -8.91 48.20 16.86
N GLU A 257 -7.80 48.57 16.19
CA GLU A 257 -7.77 48.73 14.74
C GLU A 257 -7.81 47.36 14.05
N LEU A 258 -7.07 46.38 14.59
CA LEU A 258 -7.11 45.01 14.10
C LEU A 258 -8.50 44.39 14.27
N GLU A 259 -9.18 44.63 15.40
CA GLU A 259 -10.55 44.18 15.62
C GLU A 259 -11.52 44.71 14.54
N GLN A 260 -11.46 46.02 14.27
CA GLN A 260 -12.29 46.66 13.25
C GLN A 260 -12.00 46.10 11.85
N GLN A 261 -10.74 45.84 11.54
CA GLN A 261 -10.35 45.25 10.26
C GLN A 261 -10.87 43.82 10.10
N LEU A 262 -10.78 42.99 11.14
CA LEU A 262 -11.33 41.63 11.13
C LEU A 262 -12.84 41.64 10.90
N HIS A 263 -13.56 42.54 11.57
CA HIS A 263 -15.02 42.66 11.42
C HIS A 263 -15.45 43.26 10.08
N SER A 264 -14.55 43.92 9.36
CA SER A 264 -14.80 44.48 8.03
C SER A 264 -14.63 43.46 6.88
N LEU A 265 -14.11 42.26 7.16
CA LEU A 265 -13.88 41.25 6.13
C LEU A 265 -15.21 40.77 5.51
N PRO A 266 -15.27 40.59 4.18
CA PRO A 266 -16.53 40.36 3.45
C PRO A 266 -17.27 39.07 3.87
N TYR A 267 -16.54 38.03 4.30
CA TYR A 267 -17.15 36.78 4.75
C TYR A 267 -17.07 36.56 6.26
N TRP A 268 -16.64 37.55 7.07
CA TRP A 268 -16.59 37.45 8.54
C TRP A 268 -17.96 37.16 9.18
N ARG A 269 -19.03 37.48 8.45
CA ARG A 269 -20.43 37.44 8.93
C ARG A 269 -20.58 38.36 10.14
N THR A 270 -21.38 37.97 11.12
CA THR A 270 -21.67 38.75 12.33
C THR A 270 -20.62 38.60 13.44
N ASP A 271 -19.91 37.47 13.49
CA ASP A 271 -19.14 37.06 14.66
C ASP A 271 -18.05 36.01 14.37
N GLY A 272 -17.59 35.87 13.11
CA GLY A 272 -16.42 35.04 12.79
C GLY A 272 -16.67 33.52 12.78
N HIS A 273 -17.90 33.07 12.50
CA HIS A 273 -18.20 31.63 12.36
C HIS A 273 -17.27 30.95 11.34
N ASN A 274 -16.75 29.77 11.70
CA ASN A 274 -15.83 28.96 10.89
C ASN A 274 -14.56 29.70 10.41
N HIS A 275 -14.21 30.84 11.02
CA HIS A 275 -12.96 31.53 10.76
C HIS A 275 -11.84 30.95 11.62
N LEU A 276 -10.63 30.95 11.06
CA LEU A 276 -9.39 30.59 11.71
C LEU A 276 -8.39 31.72 11.50
N ILE A 277 -7.92 32.29 12.60
CA ILE A 277 -6.86 33.30 12.61
C ILE A 277 -5.54 32.57 12.90
N ILE A 278 -4.59 32.67 11.98
CA ILE A 278 -3.26 32.08 12.12
C ILE A 278 -2.26 33.20 12.43
N ASN A 279 -1.62 33.12 13.59
CA ASN A 279 -0.56 34.02 14.04
C ASN A 279 0.73 33.22 14.25
N LEU A 280 1.56 33.16 13.20
CA LEU A 280 2.84 32.46 13.21
C LEU A 280 3.96 33.35 13.74
N SER A 281 4.76 32.83 14.67
CA SER A 281 5.97 33.47 15.19
C SER A 281 7.22 32.93 14.50
N ARG A 282 8.17 33.78 14.12
CA ARG A 282 9.51 33.36 13.66
C ARG A 282 10.57 33.59 14.73
N LYS A 283 10.40 34.62 15.56
CA LYS A 283 11.31 34.97 16.65
C LYS A 283 10.81 34.51 18.01
N SER A 284 11.72 34.39 18.97
CA SER A 284 11.36 34.11 20.36
C SER A 284 10.63 35.27 21.01
N GLU A 285 10.90 36.50 20.56
CA GLU A 285 10.36 37.75 21.10
C GLU A 285 8.94 38.07 20.60
N THR A 286 8.33 37.22 19.78
CA THR A 286 6.99 37.47 19.24
C THR A 286 5.97 37.55 20.38
N GLN A 287 5.28 38.69 20.48
CA GLN A 287 4.24 38.92 21.47
C GLN A 287 2.85 38.47 20.97
N ASN A 288 1.91 38.27 21.90
CA ASN A 288 0.53 37.94 21.58
C ASN A 288 -0.27 39.20 21.25
N PHE A 289 -0.27 39.59 19.97
CA PHE A 289 -0.98 40.78 19.48
C PHE A 289 -2.50 40.63 19.46
N ILE A 290 -3.01 39.39 19.52
CA ILE A 290 -4.44 39.07 19.55
C ILE A 290 -4.99 39.14 20.98
N TYR A 291 -4.13 39.41 21.97
CA TYR A 291 -4.55 39.55 23.35
C TYR A 291 -5.53 40.73 23.51
N ASN A 292 -6.65 40.47 24.19
CA ASN A 292 -7.70 41.44 24.46
C ASN A 292 -8.44 41.98 23.20
N ILE A 293 -8.47 41.20 22.11
CA ILE A 293 -9.29 41.47 20.90
C ILE A 293 -10.53 40.58 20.88
N SER A 294 -11.69 41.13 20.51
CA SER A 294 -12.90 40.32 20.32
C SER A 294 -12.92 39.63 18.95
N THR A 295 -12.49 38.36 18.93
CA THR A 295 -12.52 37.51 17.72
C THR A 295 -13.85 36.75 17.53
N GLY A 296 -14.83 36.98 18.40
CA GLY A 296 -16.11 36.28 18.39
C GLY A 296 -15.95 34.76 18.48
N ARG A 297 -16.40 34.05 17.44
CA ARG A 297 -16.34 32.60 17.30
C ARG A 297 -15.17 32.09 16.47
N ALA A 298 -14.30 32.98 15.96
CA ALA A 298 -13.15 32.55 15.20
C ALA A 298 -12.19 31.74 16.08
N MET A 299 -11.67 30.63 15.56
CA MET A 299 -10.58 29.86 16.16
C MET A 299 -9.27 30.62 16.03
N ILE A 300 -8.36 30.47 17.00
CA ILE A 300 -7.04 31.09 16.99
C ILE A 300 -5.97 29.99 16.97
N ALA A 301 -5.03 30.11 16.04
CA ALA A 301 -3.84 29.27 15.95
C ALA A 301 -2.59 30.13 16.14
N GLN A 302 -1.89 29.99 17.28
CA GLN A 302 -0.73 30.82 17.61
C GLN A 302 0.27 30.16 18.59
N SER A 303 1.47 30.71 18.68
CA SER A 303 2.59 30.15 19.47
C SER A 303 2.65 30.65 20.92
N THR A 304 1.88 31.67 21.28
CA THR A 304 1.84 32.25 22.63
C THR A 304 0.39 32.37 23.09
N PHE A 305 0.04 31.80 24.25
CA PHE A 305 -1.32 31.83 24.79
C PHE A 305 -1.35 32.13 26.29
N TYR A 306 -2.37 32.87 26.71
CA TYR A 306 -2.76 33.04 28.11
C TYR A 306 -4.02 32.20 28.43
N ASP A 307 -4.15 31.78 29.67
CA ASP A 307 -5.22 30.91 30.21
C ASP A 307 -6.63 31.51 30.08
N VAL A 308 -6.73 32.83 30.10
CA VAL A 308 -7.96 33.60 29.92
C VAL A 308 -8.43 33.60 28.46
N GLN A 309 -7.50 33.49 27.50
CA GLN A 309 -7.77 33.55 26.07
C GLN A 309 -7.93 32.15 25.46
N TYR A 310 -7.08 31.21 25.85
CA TYR A 310 -7.01 29.88 25.26
C TYR A 310 -8.28 29.06 25.54
N ARG A 311 -8.89 28.53 24.48
CA ARG A 311 -10.06 27.64 24.55
C ARG A 311 -9.63 26.20 24.22
N PRO A 312 -9.48 25.31 25.21
CA PRO A 312 -9.05 23.93 24.99
C PRO A 312 -9.97 23.19 24.01
N GLY A 313 -9.37 22.47 23.06
CA GLY A 313 -10.09 21.73 22.01
C GLY A 313 -10.76 22.59 20.94
N PHE A 314 -10.60 23.92 20.99
CA PHE A 314 -11.12 24.87 20.00
C PHE A 314 -9.99 25.69 19.36
N ASP A 315 -9.15 26.32 20.18
CA ASP A 315 -7.92 26.99 19.72
C ASP A 315 -6.79 25.98 19.51
N ILE A 316 -5.73 26.39 18.80
CA ILE A 316 -4.62 25.53 18.40
C ILE A 316 -3.30 26.20 18.82
N VAL A 317 -2.55 25.52 19.68
CA VAL A 317 -1.15 25.90 19.95
C VAL A 317 -0.30 25.44 18.78
N VAL A 318 0.36 26.36 18.09
CA VAL A 318 1.23 26.04 16.95
C VAL A 318 2.71 26.18 17.31
N SER A 319 3.57 25.54 16.52
CA SER A 319 5.02 25.71 16.61
C SER A 319 5.46 27.01 15.94
N PRO A 320 6.57 27.64 16.39
CA PRO A 320 7.21 28.71 15.64
C PRO A 320 7.69 28.22 14.27
N LEU A 321 7.71 29.14 13.29
CA LEU A 321 8.15 28.92 11.93
C LEU A 321 9.64 29.25 11.78
N VAL A 322 10.51 28.38 12.29
CA VAL A 322 11.97 28.57 12.27
C VAL A 322 12.53 28.39 10.86
N HIS A 323 12.08 27.34 10.17
CA HIS A 323 12.43 27.02 8.78
C HIS A 323 11.30 27.43 7.85
N ALA A 324 11.21 28.73 7.54
CA ALA A 324 10.07 29.26 6.80
C ALA A 324 9.95 28.73 5.36
N MET A 325 11.07 28.63 4.63
CA MET A 325 11.10 28.19 3.22
C MET A 325 12.22 27.20 2.88
N SER A 326 13.11 26.89 3.82
CA SER A 326 14.19 25.93 3.60
C SER A 326 13.73 24.53 4.01
N GLU A 327 13.71 23.60 3.05
CA GLU A 327 13.64 22.18 3.41
C GLU A 327 14.85 21.82 4.29
N PRO A 328 14.66 21.04 5.36
CA PRO A 328 15.77 20.68 6.21
C PRO A 328 16.77 19.82 5.46
N ASN A 329 18.05 20.21 5.50
CA ASN A 329 19.11 19.42 4.89
C ASN A 329 19.33 18.14 5.70
N PHE A 330 18.90 17.00 5.18
CA PHE A 330 19.06 15.69 5.81
C PHE A 330 20.53 15.35 6.12
N LEU A 331 21.49 15.97 5.44
CA LEU A 331 22.92 15.75 5.69
C LEU A 331 23.46 16.51 6.91
N GLU A 332 22.75 17.54 7.39
CA GLU A 332 23.14 18.37 8.54
C GLU A 332 22.45 17.93 9.84
N ILE A 333 21.45 17.08 9.71
CA ILE A 333 20.72 16.50 10.83
C ILE A 333 21.63 15.51 11.57
N PRO A 334 21.74 15.63 12.90
CA PRO A 334 22.60 14.75 13.67
C PRO A 334 22.04 13.32 13.73
N PRO A 335 22.91 12.31 13.81
CA PRO A 335 22.47 10.93 13.97
C PRO A 335 21.77 10.73 15.33
N GLN A 336 20.86 9.77 15.36
CA GLN A 336 20.12 9.40 16.57
C GLN A 336 20.94 8.49 17.49
N VAL A 337 22.04 7.94 16.97
CA VAL A 337 23.04 7.15 17.70
C VAL A 337 24.40 7.88 17.71
N PRO A 338 25.18 7.82 18.81
CA PRO A 338 24.94 7.07 20.03
C PRO A 338 23.75 7.63 20.84
N VAL A 339 23.06 6.73 21.54
CA VAL A 339 21.83 7.06 22.28
C VAL A 339 22.12 8.05 23.42
N LYS A 340 23.23 7.84 24.13
CA LYS A 340 23.77 8.75 25.14
C LYS A 340 24.86 9.60 24.51
N ARG A 341 24.76 10.91 24.70
CA ARG A 341 25.72 11.91 24.20
C ARG A 341 26.59 12.43 25.33
N LYS A 342 27.54 13.31 25.00
CA LYS A 342 28.54 13.85 25.94
C LYS A 342 27.90 14.39 27.22
N TYR A 343 26.89 15.23 27.09
CA TYR A 343 26.16 15.77 28.24
C TYR A 343 24.92 14.95 28.53
N LEU A 344 24.68 14.64 29.80
CA LEU A 344 23.41 14.02 30.24
C LEU A 344 22.26 14.98 29.91
N PHE A 345 22.32 16.21 30.42
CA PHE A 345 21.40 17.26 30.03
C PHE A 345 22.12 18.61 29.96
N SER A 346 21.52 19.54 29.21
CA SER A 346 21.98 20.93 29.15
C SER A 346 20.84 21.94 29.30
N PHE A 347 21.18 23.13 29.81
CA PHE A 347 20.32 24.30 29.88
C PHE A 347 21.15 25.57 29.65
N GLN A 348 20.65 26.49 28.82
CA GLN A 348 21.20 27.84 28.70
C GLN A 348 20.04 28.84 28.70
N GLY A 349 20.06 29.82 29.59
CA GLY A 349 19.08 30.92 29.59
C GLY A 349 19.29 31.88 30.75
N GLU A 350 18.80 33.11 30.62
CA GLU A 350 18.97 34.14 31.63
C GLU A 350 17.63 34.78 31.99
N LYS A 351 17.45 35.11 33.27
CA LYS A 351 16.25 35.79 33.78
C LYS A 351 16.50 37.29 33.82
N ILE A 352 15.64 38.07 33.16
CA ILE A 352 15.77 39.53 33.05
C ILE A 352 15.52 40.24 34.39
N GLU A 353 14.73 39.67 35.29
CA GLU A 353 14.49 40.24 36.62
C GLU A 353 15.74 40.30 37.54
N SER A 354 16.83 39.62 37.18
CA SER A 354 18.12 39.71 37.88
C SER A 354 18.77 41.12 37.86
N LEU A 355 18.29 42.01 36.97
CA LEU A 355 18.71 43.42 36.93
C LEU A 355 18.03 44.32 37.98
N ARG A 356 16.99 43.84 38.70
CA ARG A 356 16.37 44.59 39.82
C ARG A 356 16.79 44.09 41.20
N SER A 357 17.12 42.81 41.35
CA SER A 357 17.48 42.22 42.64
C SER A 357 18.93 42.46 43.06
N SER A 358 19.79 42.94 42.15
CA SER A 358 21.17 43.37 42.46
C SER A 358 21.26 44.64 43.33
N LEU A 359 20.12 45.20 43.77
CA LEU A 359 20.04 46.30 44.74
C LEU A 359 19.42 45.87 46.10
N GLN A 360 19.15 44.58 46.33
CA GLN A 360 18.44 44.15 47.54
C GLN A 360 18.83 42.76 48.06
N GLU A 361 20.12 42.43 48.14
CA GLU A 361 20.61 41.25 48.85
C GLU A 361 21.30 41.62 50.18
N VAL A 362 20.49 41.85 51.21
CA VAL A 362 20.85 41.63 52.64
C VAL A 362 19.61 41.16 53.39
N ARG A 363 19.05 39.99 53.04
CA ARG A 363 18.15 39.22 53.92
C ARG A 363 18.32 37.73 53.64
N SER A 364 19.45 37.22 54.10
CA SER A 364 19.83 35.82 54.03
C SER A 364 19.20 35.02 55.18
N PHE A 365 18.72 33.83 54.85
CA PHE A 365 18.84 32.60 55.64
C PHE A 365 18.02 32.41 56.94
N GLU A 366 17.45 33.45 57.56
CA GLU A 366 16.69 33.28 58.83
C GLU A 366 15.19 32.98 58.64
N GLU A 367 14.59 33.25 57.47
CA GLU A 367 13.14 33.07 57.25
C GLU A 367 12.72 31.65 56.79
N GLU A 368 13.65 30.75 56.47
CA GLU A 368 13.31 29.35 56.09
C GLU A 368 12.87 28.47 57.29
N ILE A 369 13.01 28.96 58.53
CA ILE A 369 12.61 28.23 59.75
C ILE A 369 11.14 28.48 60.12
N GLU A 370 10.49 29.52 59.57
CA GLU A 370 9.11 29.89 59.88
C GLU A 370 8.12 29.58 58.74
N GLY A 371 8.12 28.35 58.22
CA GLY A 371 6.95 27.74 57.54
C GLY A 371 6.26 28.52 56.41
N ASN A 372 6.84 29.59 55.88
CA ASN A 372 6.31 30.37 54.76
C ASN A 372 6.70 29.71 53.44
N ALA A 373 5.84 29.89 52.43
CA ALA A 373 6.04 29.34 51.09
C ALA A 373 7.44 29.71 50.57
N PRO A 374 8.15 28.77 49.92
CA PRO A 374 9.56 28.96 49.58
C PRO A 374 9.76 30.19 48.70
N ALA A 375 10.97 30.73 48.78
CA ALA A 375 11.58 31.57 47.76
C ALA A 375 11.23 31.08 46.34
N ASP A 376 11.22 32.00 45.37
CA ASP A 376 10.95 31.74 43.95
C ASP A 376 11.48 30.35 43.52
N TYR A 377 10.61 29.47 43.00
CA TYR A 377 10.98 28.10 42.61
C TYR A 377 12.19 28.08 41.66
N ASP A 378 12.38 29.16 40.91
CA ASP A 378 13.52 29.39 40.03
C ASP A 378 14.87 29.37 40.80
N ASP A 379 14.97 29.97 41.99
CA ASP A 379 16.21 29.99 42.79
C ASP A 379 16.60 28.59 43.27
N ARG A 380 15.59 27.80 43.65
CA ARG A 380 15.77 26.39 44.00
C ARG A 380 16.20 25.58 42.78
N ILE A 381 15.67 25.88 41.59
CA ILE A 381 16.09 25.24 40.35
C ILE A 381 17.56 25.56 40.06
N ILE A 382 17.97 26.83 40.11
CA ILE A 382 19.36 27.26 39.89
C ILE A 382 20.30 26.54 40.87
N THR A 383 19.99 26.57 42.17
CA THR A 383 20.81 25.96 43.22
C THR A 383 20.95 24.45 43.03
N THR A 384 19.84 23.76 42.74
CA THR A 384 19.83 22.30 42.53
C THR A 384 20.66 21.92 41.30
N LEU A 385 20.46 22.61 40.17
CA LEU A 385 21.14 22.28 38.93
C LEU A 385 22.65 22.59 38.99
N LYS A 386 23.06 23.68 39.65
CA LYS A 386 24.47 23.97 39.92
C LYS A 386 25.11 22.88 40.81
N ALA A 387 24.42 22.46 41.88
CA ALA A 387 24.92 21.38 42.73
C ALA A 387 25.10 20.05 41.95
N VAL A 388 24.19 19.73 41.02
CA VAL A 388 24.33 18.56 40.13
C VAL A 388 25.54 18.71 39.21
N GLN A 389 25.74 19.88 38.59
CA GLN A 389 26.91 20.15 37.75
C GLN A 389 28.24 20.05 38.54
N ASP A 390 28.27 20.58 39.76
CA ASP A 390 29.45 20.57 40.64
C ASP A 390 29.76 19.19 41.21
N SER A 391 28.76 18.31 41.33
CA SER A 391 28.95 16.92 41.78
C SER A 391 29.88 16.11 40.86
N LYS A 392 29.99 16.50 39.58
CA LYS A 392 30.78 15.83 38.53
C LYS A 392 30.49 14.32 38.36
N LEU A 393 29.33 13.84 38.84
CA LEU A 393 28.89 12.46 38.66
C LEU A 393 28.61 12.14 37.19
N ASP A 394 28.03 13.10 36.48
CA ASP A 394 27.76 13.07 35.04
C ASP A 394 28.17 14.42 34.44
N PHE A 395 28.48 14.45 33.15
CA PHE A 395 28.71 15.71 32.45
C PHE A 395 27.37 16.41 32.25
N VAL A 396 27.16 17.49 32.99
CA VAL A 396 26.00 18.39 32.89
C VAL A 396 26.49 19.79 32.56
N LEU A 397 25.77 20.51 31.70
CA LEU A 397 26.07 21.92 31.40
C LEU A 397 24.85 22.78 31.67
N VAL A 398 24.89 23.62 32.69
CA VAL A 398 23.87 24.63 32.93
C VAL A 398 24.48 26.03 32.99
N GLU A 399 23.94 26.96 32.20
CA GLU A 399 24.34 28.37 32.18
C GLU A 399 23.11 29.24 32.41
N PHE A 400 23.15 30.03 33.49
CA PHE A 400 22.07 30.92 33.91
C PHE A 400 22.31 32.40 33.58
N THR A 401 23.44 32.69 32.93
CA THR A 401 23.88 34.04 32.57
C THR A 401 24.43 33.96 31.15
N CYS A 402 23.82 34.71 30.24
CA CYS A 402 24.23 34.71 28.85
C CYS A 402 25.47 35.60 28.67
N LYS A 403 26.33 35.26 27.70
CA LYS A 403 27.52 36.09 27.37
C LYS A 403 27.15 37.45 26.79
N ASN A 404 26.02 37.52 26.10
CA ASN A 404 25.46 38.73 25.49
C ASN A 404 24.16 39.11 26.20
N GLN A 405 23.77 40.39 26.17
CA GLN A 405 22.49 40.83 26.73
C GLN A 405 21.32 40.14 26.03
N PRO A 406 20.57 39.27 26.72
CA PRO A 406 19.51 38.52 26.08
C PRO A 406 18.20 39.31 26.09
N LYS A 407 17.38 39.12 25.07
CA LYS A 407 16.02 39.70 24.98
C LYS A 407 14.99 38.61 25.26
N ALA A 408 14.17 38.80 26.28
CA ALA A 408 13.02 37.93 26.54
C ALA A 408 11.76 38.57 25.96
N SER A 409 10.85 37.74 25.46
CA SER A 409 9.52 38.16 25.04
C SER A 409 8.68 38.62 26.22
N LEU A 410 8.82 37.92 27.35
CA LEU A 410 8.04 38.11 28.57
C LEU A 410 8.96 38.27 29.79
N PRO A 411 8.61 39.12 30.77
CA PRO A 411 9.44 39.35 31.96
C PRO A 411 9.70 38.10 32.82
N THR A 412 8.74 37.17 32.86
CA THR A 412 8.76 35.94 33.66
C THR A 412 9.37 34.74 32.92
N GLU A 413 9.88 34.95 31.70
CA GLU A 413 10.45 33.93 30.83
C GLU A 413 11.99 33.91 30.88
N TRP A 414 12.55 32.71 30.73
CA TRP A 414 13.99 32.50 30.56
C TRP A 414 14.42 32.85 29.14
N ALA A 415 15.14 33.95 28.99
CA ALA A 415 15.63 34.42 27.70
C ALA A 415 16.56 33.39 27.03
N LEU A 416 16.57 33.35 25.69
CA LEU A 416 17.49 32.50 24.93
C LEU A 416 18.89 33.14 24.92
N CYS A 417 19.93 32.34 25.16
CA CYS A 417 21.31 32.80 25.03
C CYS A 417 21.84 32.62 23.60
N GLY A 418 22.65 33.59 23.15
CA GLY A 418 23.42 33.49 21.92
C GLY A 418 22.59 33.40 20.64
N GLU A 419 23.26 33.11 19.53
CA GLU A 419 22.60 32.83 18.25
C GLU A 419 22.10 31.38 18.20
N ARG A 420 21.23 31.09 17.24
CA ARG A 420 20.65 29.75 17.07
C ARG A 420 21.73 28.68 16.88
N ASP A 421 22.72 28.94 16.04
CA ASP A 421 23.72 27.93 15.69
C ASP A 421 24.56 27.51 16.90
N ASP A 422 24.92 28.46 17.77
CA ASP A 422 25.61 28.20 19.04
C ASP A 422 24.81 27.26 19.95
N ARG A 423 23.49 27.49 20.05
CA ARG A 423 22.59 26.65 20.84
C ARG A 423 22.49 25.24 20.25
N LEU A 424 22.38 25.12 18.93
CA LEU A 424 22.31 23.82 18.27
C LEU A 424 23.59 23.01 18.44
N GLU A 425 24.76 23.63 18.42
CA GLU A 425 26.04 22.94 18.69
C GLU A 425 26.06 22.27 20.07
N LEU A 426 25.56 22.98 21.09
CA LEU A 426 25.43 22.41 22.43
C LEU A 426 24.40 21.26 22.49
N LEU A 427 23.21 21.48 21.91
CA LEU A 427 22.14 20.49 21.93
C LEU A 427 22.50 19.21 21.16
N LYS A 428 23.29 19.33 20.08
CA LYS A 428 23.88 18.17 19.36
C LYS A 428 24.74 17.28 20.26
N LEU A 429 25.34 17.83 21.31
CA LEU A 429 26.14 17.10 22.30
C LEU A 429 25.35 16.63 23.52
N SER A 430 24.06 16.98 23.61
CA SER A 430 23.23 16.77 24.80
C SER A 430 22.23 15.62 24.63
N THR A 431 22.12 14.75 25.63
CA THR A 431 21.15 13.64 25.60
C THR A 431 19.73 14.16 25.79
N PHE A 432 19.57 15.00 26.82
CA PHE A 432 18.35 15.72 27.15
C PHE A 432 18.55 17.24 27.01
N ALA A 433 17.49 17.95 26.63
CA ALA A 433 17.44 19.41 26.61
C ALA A 433 16.45 19.89 27.66
N LEU A 434 16.92 20.62 28.67
CA LEU A 434 16.04 21.12 29.73
C LEU A 434 15.29 22.37 29.24
N ILE A 435 13.98 22.40 29.45
CA ILE A 435 13.10 23.51 29.10
C ILE A 435 12.38 23.94 30.37
N ILE A 436 12.78 25.10 30.91
CA ILE A 436 12.16 25.66 32.11
C ILE A 436 11.00 26.55 31.66
N THR A 437 9.79 26.18 32.07
CA THR A 437 8.59 26.98 31.76
C THR A 437 8.58 28.30 32.55
N PRO A 438 7.98 29.37 32.02
CA PRO A 438 7.87 30.65 32.74
C PRO A 438 7.22 30.52 34.12
N GLY A 439 7.53 31.48 35.01
CA GLY A 439 6.95 31.51 36.37
C GLY A 439 5.47 31.92 36.42
N ASP A 440 4.96 32.52 35.35
CA ASP A 440 3.58 33.00 35.26
C ASP A 440 2.58 31.84 35.12
N THR A 441 1.68 31.70 36.09
CA THR A 441 0.64 30.67 36.11
C THR A 441 -0.50 30.94 35.13
N HIS A 442 -0.63 32.16 34.62
CA HIS A 442 -1.61 32.54 33.61
C HIS A 442 -1.13 32.26 32.18
N LEU A 443 0.15 31.90 32.00
CA LEU A 443 0.71 31.61 30.69
C LEU A 443 0.56 30.13 30.35
N VAL A 444 -0.08 29.83 29.22
CA VAL A 444 -0.27 28.46 28.72
C VAL A 444 0.97 27.98 27.98
N ILE A 445 1.57 28.84 27.15
CA ILE A 445 2.82 28.62 26.43
C ILE A 445 3.34 29.96 25.87
N SER A 446 4.66 30.06 25.71
CA SER A 446 5.34 31.16 25.02
C SER A 446 6.05 30.71 23.75
N ALA A 447 6.25 31.66 22.83
CA ALA A 447 7.09 31.47 21.65
C ALA A 447 8.52 31.01 22.00
N GLY A 448 9.14 31.51 23.08
CA GLY A 448 10.46 31.07 23.53
C GLY A 448 10.49 29.62 24.01
N CYS A 449 9.49 29.18 24.77
CA CYS A 449 9.35 27.78 25.18
C CYS A 449 9.15 26.86 23.96
N ALA A 450 8.31 27.26 23.01
CA ALA A 450 8.07 26.53 21.78
C ALA A 450 9.34 26.46 20.90
N MET A 451 10.16 27.52 20.89
CA MET A 451 11.45 27.55 20.18
C MET A 451 12.45 26.55 20.78
N ARG A 452 12.59 26.49 22.11
CA ARG A 452 13.46 25.51 22.77
C ARG A 452 13.03 24.07 22.48
N LEU A 453 11.72 23.83 22.46
CA LEU A 453 11.16 22.54 22.10
C LEU A 453 11.52 22.17 20.66
N PHE A 454 11.34 23.12 19.72
CA PHE A 454 11.69 22.93 18.32
C PHE A 454 13.17 22.57 18.13
N GLU A 455 14.07 23.37 18.71
CA GLU A 455 15.53 23.19 18.59
C GLU A 455 15.98 21.84 19.18
N ALA A 456 15.40 21.43 20.31
CA ALA A 456 15.68 20.13 20.92
C ALA A 456 15.29 18.97 20.00
N LEU A 457 14.08 19.01 19.42
CA LEU A 457 13.60 17.97 18.52
C LEU A 457 14.40 17.91 17.21
N GLU A 458 14.76 19.05 16.64
CA GLU A 458 15.55 19.17 15.41
C GLU A 458 16.87 18.40 15.49
N VAL A 459 17.59 18.56 16.60
CA VAL A 459 18.89 17.92 16.84
C VAL A 459 18.79 16.58 17.57
N GLY A 460 17.56 16.09 17.81
CA GLY A 460 17.30 14.83 18.50
C GLY A 460 17.77 14.79 19.95
N ALA A 461 17.79 15.93 20.66
CA ALA A 461 17.91 15.97 22.11
C ALA A 461 16.51 15.80 22.72
N ILE A 462 16.34 14.90 23.71
CA ILE A 462 15.02 14.63 24.28
C ILE A 462 14.60 15.81 25.17
N PRO A 463 13.47 16.49 24.88
CA PRO A 463 13.01 17.61 25.69
C PRO A 463 12.60 17.16 27.10
N VAL A 464 13.05 17.90 28.12
CA VAL A 464 12.64 17.74 29.52
C VAL A 464 12.02 19.06 29.97
N VAL A 465 10.69 19.09 30.01
CA VAL A 465 9.90 20.28 30.30
C VAL A 465 9.63 20.34 31.79
N LEU A 466 10.12 21.38 32.46
CA LEU A 466 9.88 21.66 33.87
C LEU A 466 8.69 22.60 34.04
N GLY A 467 7.53 22.03 34.39
CA GLY A 467 6.24 22.70 34.58
C GLY A 467 5.11 21.96 33.87
N GLU A 468 4.11 21.51 34.63
CA GLU A 468 2.98 20.72 34.09
C GLU A 468 1.87 21.57 33.50
N GLN A 469 1.83 22.85 33.83
CA GLN A 469 0.81 23.78 33.35
C GLN A 469 0.93 24.12 31.85
N VAL A 470 2.03 23.74 31.20
CA VAL A 470 2.29 24.12 29.80
C VAL A 470 1.49 23.25 28.82
N GLN A 471 0.92 23.86 27.78
CA GLN A 471 0.33 23.13 26.66
C GLN A 471 1.29 23.19 25.48
N LEU A 472 1.97 22.08 25.20
CA LEU A 472 2.88 21.99 24.06
C LEU A 472 2.12 22.08 22.72
N PRO A 473 2.79 22.43 21.61
CA PRO A 473 2.15 22.51 20.30
C PRO A 473 1.36 21.23 19.96
N TYR A 474 0.14 21.40 19.47
CA TYR A 474 -0.75 20.31 19.07
C TYR A 474 -1.02 19.24 20.14
N ASN A 475 -0.99 19.61 21.43
CA ASN A 475 -1.14 18.69 22.57
C ASN A 475 -2.39 17.80 22.51
N ASP A 476 -3.44 18.25 21.82
CA ASP A 476 -4.71 17.54 21.63
C ASP A 476 -4.55 16.19 20.89
N VAL A 477 -3.59 16.12 19.97
CA VAL A 477 -3.43 15.00 19.02
C VAL A 477 -2.06 14.32 19.12
N ILE A 478 -1.02 15.07 19.53
CA ILE A 478 0.33 14.55 19.75
C ILE A 478 0.44 13.97 21.16
N ARG A 479 0.97 12.74 21.24
CA ARG A 479 1.32 12.08 22.50
C ARG A 479 2.73 12.47 22.95
N TRP A 480 2.83 13.63 23.61
CA TRP A 480 4.12 14.17 24.05
C TRP A 480 4.89 13.27 25.01
N ASN A 481 4.22 12.42 25.77
CA ASN A 481 4.86 11.43 26.66
C ASN A 481 5.72 10.39 25.92
N GLU A 482 5.54 10.22 24.61
CA GLU A 482 6.37 9.33 23.79
C GLU A 482 7.65 10.04 23.27
N ALA A 483 7.75 11.37 23.34
CA ALA A 483 8.85 12.16 22.78
C ALA A 483 9.55 13.08 23.78
N ALA A 484 8.90 13.44 24.89
CA ALA A 484 9.38 14.40 25.88
C ALA A 484 9.00 13.94 27.30
N LEU A 485 9.76 14.44 28.28
CA LEU A 485 9.47 14.25 29.71
C LEU A 485 8.90 15.55 30.27
N ILE A 486 7.68 15.51 30.78
CA ILE A 486 7.04 16.66 31.43
C ILE A 486 7.08 16.40 32.93
N ILE A 487 7.75 17.28 33.68
CA ILE A 487 8.04 17.10 35.11
C ILE A 487 7.60 18.37 35.87
N PRO A 488 6.86 18.25 36.98
CA PRO A 488 6.49 19.41 37.78
C PRO A 488 7.73 20.07 38.41
N LYS A 489 7.77 21.42 38.42
CA LYS A 489 8.88 22.21 38.99
C LYS A 489 9.30 21.76 40.41
N PRO A 490 8.38 21.43 41.35
CA PRO A 490 8.76 20.94 42.68
C PRO A 490 9.64 19.68 42.71
N ARG A 491 9.63 18.84 41.66
CA ARG A 491 10.42 17.61 41.57
C ARG A 491 11.84 17.83 41.03
N ILE A 492 12.31 19.07 40.95
CA ILE A 492 13.63 19.40 40.39
C ILE A 492 14.79 18.60 41.03
N THR A 493 14.72 18.31 42.33
CA THR A 493 15.73 17.52 43.06
C THR A 493 15.80 16.06 42.61
N GLU A 494 14.75 15.54 41.97
CA GLU A 494 14.67 14.15 41.48
C GLU A 494 15.08 14.02 40.01
N VAL A 495 15.19 15.13 39.26
CA VAL A 495 15.40 15.12 37.80
C VAL A 495 16.69 14.38 37.42
N HIS A 496 17.80 14.63 38.10
CA HIS A 496 19.07 13.96 37.81
C HIS A 496 18.97 12.43 37.96
N PHE A 497 18.30 11.95 39.01
CA PHE A 497 18.04 10.52 39.19
C PHE A 497 17.12 9.96 38.10
N LEU A 498 16.01 10.66 37.81
CA LEU A 498 15.02 10.23 36.83
C LEU A 498 15.65 10.07 35.44
N LEU A 499 16.41 11.05 34.98
CA LEU A 499 17.05 11.01 33.66
C LEU A 499 18.06 9.87 33.53
N ARG A 500 18.75 9.49 34.61
CA ARG A 500 19.68 8.34 34.64
C ARG A 500 18.97 6.99 34.64
N SER A 501 17.74 6.94 35.11
CA SER A 501 16.97 5.69 35.23
C SER A 501 16.39 5.20 33.89
N ILE A 502 16.36 6.04 32.87
CA ILE A 502 15.78 5.73 31.56
C ILE A 502 16.72 4.82 30.77
N SER A 503 16.16 3.74 30.21
CA SER A 503 16.93 2.75 29.45
C SER A 503 17.33 3.28 28.06
N ASP A 504 18.39 2.72 27.48
CA ASP A 504 18.84 3.12 26.14
C ASP A 504 17.80 2.84 25.05
N ASN A 505 16.97 1.80 25.24
CA ASN A 505 15.87 1.47 24.31
C ASN A 505 14.80 2.56 24.34
N ASP A 506 14.42 3.03 25.54
CA ASP A 506 13.42 4.08 25.70
C ASP A 506 13.96 5.41 25.17
N LEU A 507 15.22 5.76 25.46
CA LEU A 507 15.87 6.95 24.92
C LEU A 507 15.84 6.97 23.38
N LEU A 508 16.17 5.85 22.74
CA LEU A 508 16.14 5.76 21.28
C LEU A 508 14.71 5.82 20.74
N ALA A 509 13.73 5.22 21.44
CA ALA A 509 12.33 5.33 21.08
C ALA A 509 11.85 6.79 21.12
N MET A 510 12.17 7.52 22.20
CA MET A 510 11.83 8.93 22.35
C MET A 510 12.51 9.82 21.31
N ARG A 511 13.78 9.57 21.00
CA ARG A 511 14.51 10.29 19.93
C ARG A 511 13.87 10.08 18.56
N ARG A 512 13.50 8.84 18.23
CA ARG A 512 12.79 8.53 16.97
C ARG A 512 11.43 9.20 16.91
N GLN A 513 10.68 9.18 18.00
CA GLN A 513 9.39 9.85 18.06
C GLN A 513 9.56 11.37 17.89
N GLY A 514 10.49 11.99 18.61
CA GLY A 514 10.80 13.41 18.47
C GLY A 514 11.20 13.78 17.04
N ARG A 515 12.01 12.94 16.38
CA ARG A 515 12.38 13.09 14.98
C ARG A 515 11.17 13.06 14.05
N PHE A 516 10.31 12.05 14.21
CA PHE A 516 9.06 11.93 13.45
C PHE A 516 8.17 13.16 13.63
N LEU A 517 7.94 13.61 14.87
CA LEU A 517 7.11 14.79 15.15
C LEU A 517 7.68 16.05 14.50
N TRP A 518 9.00 16.24 14.55
CA TRP A 518 9.66 17.38 13.91
C TRP A 518 9.54 17.34 12.40
N GLU A 519 9.90 16.22 11.76
CA GLU A 519 9.82 16.08 10.29
C GLU A 519 8.39 16.24 9.78
N THR A 520 7.40 15.75 10.54
CA THR A 520 6.00 15.64 10.10
C THR A 520 5.19 16.91 10.40
N TYR A 521 5.42 17.59 11.53
CA TYR A 521 4.52 18.65 12.01
C TYR A 521 5.17 20.03 12.18
N PHE A 522 6.50 20.10 12.29
CA PHE A 522 7.19 21.33 12.68
C PHE A 522 8.18 21.84 11.62
N SER A 523 8.74 20.94 10.82
CA SER A 523 9.93 21.17 9.98
C SER A 523 9.81 22.30 8.96
N THR A 524 8.63 22.54 8.37
CA THR A 524 8.42 23.56 7.34
C THR A 524 7.08 24.29 7.52
N SER A 525 6.88 25.39 6.79
CA SER A 525 5.61 26.10 6.70
C SER A 525 4.47 25.23 6.18
N ASP A 526 4.74 24.39 5.18
CA ASP A 526 3.76 23.43 4.65
C ASP A 526 3.32 22.45 5.73
N ASN A 527 4.27 21.87 6.46
CA ASN A 527 3.97 20.96 7.56
C ASN A 527 3.12 21.64 8.64
N VAL A 528 3.48 22.85 9.08
CA VAL A 528 2.73 23.58 10.11
C VAL A 528 1.30 23.90 9.64
N PHE A 529 1.14 24.42 8.43
CA PHE A 529 -0.18 24.75 7.89
C PHE A 529 -1.05 23.51 7.66
N SER A 530 -0.50 22.49 7.00
CA SER A 530 -1.18 21.21 6.76
C SER A 530 -1.55 20.54 8.08
N THR A 531 -0.74 20.69 9.14
CA THR A 531 -1.05 20.23 10.50
C THR A 531 -2.25 20.95 11.09
N VAL A 532 -2.27 22.29 11.03
CA VAL A 532 -3.39 23.09 11.52
C VAL A 532 -4.70 22.70 10.82
N LEU A 533 -4.66 22.53 9.49
CA LEU A 533 -5.80 22.05 8.71
C LEU A 533 -6.22 20.64 9.12
N ALA A 534 -5.26 19.72 9.28
CA ALA A 534 -5.53 18.35 9.68
C ALA A 534 -6.14 18.26 11.08
N ILE A 535 -5.76 19.13 12.02
CA ILE A 535 -6.35 19.19 13.37
C ILE A 535 -7.83 19.54 13.27
N ILE A 536 -8.17 20.61 12.53
CA ILE A 536 -9.55 21.04 12.36
C ILE A 536 -10.36 19.93 11.68
N ARG A 537 -9.83 19.37 10.59
CA ARG A 537 -10.42 18.25 9.86
C ARG A 537 -10.70 17.04 10.77
N THR A 538 -9.75 16.68 11.62
CA THR A 538 -9.89 15.57 12.59
C THR A 538 -10.96 15.88 13.63
N ARG A 539 -10.98 17.10 14.19
CA ARG A 539 -11.97 17.56 15.17
C ARG A 539 -13.40 17.51 14.64
N ILE A 540 -13.59 17.78 13.34
CA ILE A 540 -14.90 17.73 12.67
C ILE A 540 -15.16 16.39 11.95
N GLN A 541 -14.28 15.40 12.11
CA GLN A 541 -14.43 14.03 11.62
C GLN A 541 -14.54 13.88 10.09
N ILE A 542 -13.97 14.80 9.32
CA ILE A 542 -13.89 14.68 7.86
C ILE A 542 -12.64 13.85 7.50
N PRO A 543 -12.70 12.80 6.68
CA PRO A 543 -11.51 12.06 6.26
C PRO A 543 -10.51 12.91 5.46
N ALA A 544 -9.24 12.52 5.47
CA ALA A 544 -8.22 13.18 4.65
C ALA A 544 -8.51 12.99 3.16
N ALA A 545 -7.97 13.87 2.32
CA ALA A 545 -7.97 13.68 0.89
C ALA A 545 -7.28 12.35 0.54
N PRO A 546 -7.86 11.56 -0.39
CA PRO A 546 -7.20 10.37 -0.92
C PRO A 546 -5.78 10.69 -1.42
N ILE A 547 -4.83 9.81 -1.12
CA ILE A 547 -3.51 9.90 -1.75
C ILE A 547 -3.63 9.68 -3.27
N ARG A 548 -2.79 10.36 -4.04
CA ARG A 548 -2.77 10.24 -5.51
C ARG A 548 -2.32 8.84 -5.92
N GLU A 549 -2.93 8.29 -6.96
CA GLU A 549 -2.43 7.12 -7.71
C GLU A 549 -1.73 7.61 -8.99
N GLU A 550 -0.74 6.85 -9.47
CA GLU A 550 -0.04 7.20 -10.71
C GLU A 550 -0.80 6.62 -11.91
N THR A 551 -1.06 7.44 -12.93
CA THR A 551 -1.84 7.01 -14.10
C THR A 551 -1.00 6.15 -15.03
N ALA A 552 -1.39 4.89 -15.23
CA ALA A 552 -0.73 4.00 -16.17
C ALA A 552 -1.02 4.39 -17.62
N VAL A 553 0.02 4.78 -18.37
CA VAL A 553 -0.08 4.98 -19.82
C VAL A 553 0.17 3.65 -20.53
N GLU A 554 -0.89 2.97 -20.95
CA GLU A 554 -0.80 1.66 -21.59
C GLU A 554 -0.15 1.73 -22.99
N ILE A 555 0.74 0.78 -23.26
CA ILE A 555 1.27 0.48 -24.59
C ILE A 555 0.36 -0.59 -25.24
N PRO A 556 -0.30 -0.28 -26.37
CA PRO A 556 -1.11 -1.26 -27.08
C PRO A 556 -0.29 -2.47 -27.51
N HIS A 557 -0.81 -3.67 -27.27
CA HIS A 557 -0.13 -4.93 -27.62
C HIS A 557 -1.14 -6.00 -28.05
N ARG A 558 -0.64 -7.05 -28.71
CA ARG A 558 -1.44 -8.19 -29.17
C ARG A 558 -1.11 -9.41 -28.33
N SER A 559 -2.13 -10.01 -27.72
CA SER A 559 -1.98 -11.27 -26.99
C SER A 559 -2.48 -12.45 -27.81
N GLY A 560 -1.83 -13.60 -27.68
CA GLY A 560 -2.23 -14.84 -28.33
C GLY A 560 -1.53 -16.06 -27.77
N LYS A 561 -1.96 -17.24 -28.24
CA LYS A 561 -1.34 -18.51 -27.89
C LYS A 561 -0.16 -18.76 -28.82
N ALA A 562 1.04 -18.91 -28.27
CA ALA A 562 2.22 -19.27 -29.04
C ALA A 562 2.03 -20.67 -29.68
N ALA A 563 2.47 -20.84 -30.92
CA ALA A 563 2.37 -22.12 -31.61
C ALA A 563 3.44 -23.09 -31.08
N GLY A 564 3.02 -24.19 -30.45
CA GLY A 564 3.92 -25.27 -30.00
C GLY A 564 4.25 -25.29 -28.50
N THR A 565 3.63 -24.45 -27.69
CA THR A 565 3.81 -24.49 -26.24
C THR A 565 2.89 -25.54 -25.62
N ASP A 566 3.52 -26.57 -25.05
CA ASP A 566 2.84 -27.59 -24.28
C ASP A 566 2.29 -26.91 -23.01
N PRO A 567 0.97 -26.95 -22.73
CA PRO A 567 0.39 -26.37 -21.51
C PRO A 567 1.00 -26.94 -20.21
N ASN A 568 1.83 -27.98 -20.31
CA ASN A 568 2.60 -28.59 -19.23
C ASN A 568 4.01 -28.00 -19.00
N MET A 569 4.40 -26.88 -19.63
CA MET A 569 5.70 -26.24 -19.31
C MET A 569 5.73 -25.54 -17.95
N ALA A 570 4.57 -25.21 -17.37
CA ALA A 570 4.49 -25.02 -15.92
C ALA A 570 4.65 -26.40 -15.29
N ASP A 571 5.72 -26.61 -14.51
CA ASP A 571 6.00 -27.79 -13.70
C ASP A 571 4.92 -27.96 -12.61
N ASN A 572 3.68 -28.18 -13.05
CA ASN A 572 2.49 -28.44 -12.26
C ASN A 572 2.52 -29.93 -11.90
N GLY A 573 3.55 -30.37 -11.19
CA GLY A 573 3.66 -31.78 -10.82
C GLY A 573 2.50 -32.21 -9.92
N ASP A 574 1.39 -32.73 -10.46
CA ASP A 574 0.19 -33.27 -9.76
C ASP A 574 -0.40 -32.42 -8.60
N LEU A 575 0.00 -31.16 -8.44
CA LEU A 575 -0.38 -30.33 -7.29
C LEU A 575 -1.51 -29.38 -7.68
N ASP A 576 -2.69 -29.62 -7.11
CA ASP A 576 -3.74 -28.62 -7.03
C ASP A 576 -3.22 -27.48 -6.13
N LEU A 577 -3.20 -26.23 -6.61
CA LEU A 577 -2.67 -25.08 -5.85
C LEU A 577 -3.78 -24.07 -5.50
N GLY A 578 -5.02 -24.49 -5.67
CA GLY A 578 -6.22 -23.69 -5.50
C GLY A 578 -7.14 -23.88 -6.70
N PRO A 579 -8.36 -23.31 -6.68
CA PRO A 579 -9.29 -23.45 -7.79
C PRO A 579 -8.62 -23.02 -9.09
N VAL A 580 -8.41 -24.00 -9.98
CA VAL A 580 -7.78 -23.82 -11.31
C VAL A 580 -8.73 -23.14 -12.28
N GLU A 581 -10.03 -23.14 -11.99
CA GLU A 581 -10.99 -22.21 -12.58
C GLU A 581 -10.59 -20.80 -12.13
N THR A 582 -9.76 -20.14 -12.94
CA THR A 582 -9.24 -18.80 -12.71
C THR A 582 -10.40 -17.87 -12.46
N GLU A 583 -10.67 -17.63 -11.18
CA GLU A 583 -11.74 -16.72 -10.83
C GLU A 583 -11.50 -15.38 -11.51
N PRO A 584 -12.55 -14.73 -12.04
CA PRO A 584 -12.37 -13.46 -12.70
C PRO A 584 -11.63 -12.51 -11.75
N PRO A 585 -10.68 -11.71 -12.29
CA PRO A 585 -9.94 -10.72 -11.53
C PRO A 585 -10.86 -9.94 -10.58
N TYR A 586 -10.51 -9.94 -9.31
CA TYR A 586 -11.24 -9.31 -8.22
C TYR A 586 -10.39 -8.22 -7.58
N ALA A 587 -10.81 -6.98 -7.75
CA ALA A 587 -10.21 -5.83 -7.11
C ALA A 587 -10.45 -5.85 -5.59
N SER A 588 -9.41 -5.51 -4.82
CA SER A 588 -9.52 -5.29 -3.38
C SER A 588 -10.43 -4.08 -3.11
N PRO A 589 -11.42 -4.18 -2.20
CA PRO A 589 -12.28 -3.05 -1.85
C PRO A 589 -11.50 -1.87 -1.26
N LYS A 590 -11.64 -0.67 -1.84
CA LYS A 590 -10.94 0.56 -1.40
C LYS A 590 -11.70 1.29 -0.29
N TYR A 591 -10.97 1.94 0.62
CA TYR A 591 -11.48 2.90 1.63
C TYR A 591 -12.53 2.39 2.62
N LEU A 592 -12.53 1.08 2.93
CA LEU A 592 -13.52 0.46 3.84
C LEU A 592 -13.58 1.09 5.25
N ARG A 593 -12.49 1.73 5.69
CA ARG A 593 -12.35 2.29 7.06
C ARG A 593 -12.18 3.81 7.09
N ASN A 594 -12.45 4.56 6.03
CA ASN A 594 -12.18 6.00 5.96
C ASN A 594 -12.76 6.83 7.14
N PHE A 595 -14.01 6.61 7.52
CA PHE A 595 -14.66 7.31 8.63
C PHE A 595 -14.23 6.77 10.00
N THR A 596 -14.09 5.45 10.14
CA THR A 596 -13.68 4.84 11.42
C THR A 596 -12.22 5.13 11.73
N LEU A 597 -11.34 5.19 10.73
CA LEU A 597 -9.95 5.58 10.89
C LEU A 597 -9.82 7.03 11.37
N THR A 598 -10.68 7.92 10.87
CA THR A 598 -10.71 9.33 11.29
C THR A 598 -11.29 9.52 12.69
N ALA A 599 -12.25 8.69 13.11
CA ALA A 599 -12.92 8.83 14.41
C ALA A 599 -12.28 8.01 15.55
N MET A 600 -11.83 6.79 15.26
CA MET A 600 -11.36 5.82 16.27
C MET A 600 -9.83 5.75 16.37
N ASP A 601 -9.12 5.89 15.26
CA ASP A 601 -7.66 5.71 15.19
C ASP A 601 -6.88 7.04 15.24
N ILE A 602 -7.50 8.12 15.76
CA ILE A 602 -6.92 9.49 15.81
C ILE A 602 -5.48 9.45 16.34
N TYR A 603 -5.29 8.97 17.56
CA TYR A 603 -3.97 9.00 18.18
C TYR A 603 -2.95 8.12 17.45
N ARG A 604 -3.35 7.04 16.79
CA ARG A 604 -2.43 6.20 16.02
C ARG A 604 -1.98 6.93 14.75
N ASN A 605 -2.91 7.53 14.02
CA ASN A 605 -2.61 8.26 12.78
C ASN A 605 -1.74 9.49 13.03
N TRP A 606 -1.93 10.18 14.16
CA TRP A 606 -1.16 11.37 14.53
C TRP A 606 0.21 11.04 15.15
N ASN A 607 0.44 9.83 15.64
CA ASN A 607 1.69 9.47 16.34
C ASN A 607 2.43 8.32 15.64
N SER A 608 2.14 8.06 14.38
CA SER A 608 2.83 7.06 13.56
C SER A 608 2.96 7.55 12.12
N ALA A 609 4.10 7.27 11.49
CA ALA A 609 4.34 7.63 10.10
C ALA A 609 3.31 6.97 9.15
N PRO A 610 2.83 7.68 8.11
CA PRO A 610 3.31 8.97 7.61
C PRO A 610 2.62 10.22 8.20
N GLY A 611 1.76 10.05 9.21
CA GLY A 611 0.91 11.14 9.72
C GLY A 611 -0.49 11.17 9.08
N PRO A 612 -1.33 12.15 9.44
CA PRO A 612 -2.76 12.18 9.16
C PRO A 612 -3.13 12.89 7.84
N PHE A 613 -2.17 13.17 6.94
CA PHE A 613 -2.39 14.10 5.82
C PHE A 613 -3.12 13.47 4.64
N HIS A 614 -2.99 12.15 4.46
CA HIS A 614 -3.55 11.44 3.32
C HIS A 614 -4.38 10.23 3.76
N LEU A 615 -5.44 9.96 3.00
CA LEU A 615 -6.23 8.75 3.13
C LEU A 615 -5.75 7.70 2.13
N PHE A 616 -5.30 6.56 2.65
CA PHE A 616 -4.85 5.44 1.82
C PHE A 616 -6.03 4.52 1.48
N PRO A 617 -6.07 3.95 0.26
CA PRO A 617 -7.13 3.02 -0.14
C PRO A 617 -7.10 1.73 0.67
N TYR A 618 -5.90 1.29 1.07
CA TYR A 618 -5.65 0.06 1.83
C TYR A 618 -4.55 0.32 2.87
N THR A 619 -4.61 -0.36 4.03
CA THR A 619 -3.49 -0.36 4.99
C THR A 619 -3.19 -1.78 5.49
N PRO A 620 -1.92 -2.13 5.73
CA PRO A 620 -1.56 -3.45 6.26
C PRO A 620 -1.94 -3.62 7.74
N PHE A 621 -2.52 -2.60 8.35
CA PHE A 621 -2.78 -2.49 9.78
C PHE A 621 -4.26 -2.62 10.14
N ASP A 622 -5.09 -2.98 9.15
CA ASP A 622 -6.53 -3.14 9.34
C ASP A 622 -6.84 -4.32 10.28
N PRO A 623 -7.85 -4.17 11.15
CA PRO A 623 -8.22 -5.19 12.10
C PRO A 623 -8.74 -6.44 11.38
N VAL A 624 -8.37 -7.59 11.90
CA VAL A 624 -8.70 -8.88 11.32
C VAL A 624 -9.85 -9.52 12.12
N LEU A 625 -10.84 -10.07 11.42
CA LEU A 625 -11.95 -10.77 12.05
C LEU A 625 -11.47 -12.06 12.76
N PRO A 626 -12.14 -12.49 13.85
CA PRO A 626 -11.83 -13.76 14.50
C PRO A 626 -12.07 -14.94 13.55
N SER A 627 -11.37 -16.05 13.78
CA SER A 627 -11.43 -17.24 12.92
C SER A 627 -12.84 -17.80 12.69
N GLU A 628 -13.74 -17.64 13.66
CA GLU A 628 -15.15 -18.07 13.60
C GLU A 628 -16.00 -17.29 12.59
N ALA A 629 -15.60 -16.07 12.21
CA ALA A 629 -16.33 -15.24 11.24
C ALA A 629 -16.44 -15.87 9.85
N LYS A 630 -15.53 -16.79 9.52
CA LYS A 630 -15.53 -17.59 8.28
C LYS A 630 -16.70 -18.56 8.21
N PHE A 631 -17.29 -18.90 9.36
CA PHE A 631 -18.31 -19.95 9.50
C PHE A 631 -19.67 -19.41 9.95
N LEU A 632 -19.68 -18.48 10.91
CA LEU A 632 -20.87 -18.13 11.67
C LEU A 632 -21.56 -16.84 11.24
N GLY A 633 -20.90 -15.98 10.46
CA GLY A 633 -21.51 -14.69 10.17
C GLY A 633 -20.59 -13.69 9.52
N SER A 634 -20.91 -13.38 8.27
CA SER A 634 -20.58 -12.11 7.63
C SER A 634 -21.30 -11.98 6.27
N GLY A 635 -21.73 -13.10 5.66
CA GLY A 635 -22.17 -13.10 4.26
C GLY A 635 -21.05 -12.74 3.28
N THR A 636 -19.83 -12.46 3.78
CA THR A 636 -18.65 -12.15 2.98
C THR A 636 -18.03 -13.48 2.58
N GLY A 637 -17.86 -13.71 1.27
CA GLY A 637 -17.56 -15.02 0.68
C GLY A 637 -16.21 -15.64 1.07
N PHE A 638 -16.01 -15.97 2.34
CA PHE A 638 -14.90 -16.76 2.85
C PHE A 638 -14.91 -18.18 2.27
N ARG A 639 -13.71 -18.73 2.04
CA ARG A 639 -13.50 -20.12 1.62
C ARG A 639 -12.73 -20.88 2.69
N PRO A 640 -13.40 -21.42 3.71
CA PRO A 640 -12.71 -22.17 4.73
C PRO A 640 -12.11 -23.47 4.17
N ILE A 641 -10.87 -23.76 4.55
CA ILE A 641 -10.18 -25.00 4.19
C ILE A 641 -10.99 -26.21 4.68
N GLY A 642 -11.34 -27.12 3.77
CA GLY A 642 -12.14 -28.31 4.09
C GLY A 642 -13.50 -27.97 4.72
N GLY A 643 -14.11 -26.84 4.36
CA GLY A 643 -15.39 -26.41 4.97
C GLY A 643 -15.30 -26.05 6.46
N GLY A 644 -14.08 -25.93 7.01
CA GLY A 644 -13.82 -25.65 8.43
C GLY A 644 -13.35 -26.84 9.24
N ALA A 645 -13.48 -28.06 8.72
CA ALA A 645 -12.93 -29.25 9.36
C ALA A 645 -11.39 -29.30 9.28
N GLY A 646 -10.77 -28.41 8.48
CA GLY A 646 -9.36 -28.51 8.11
C GLY A 646 -9.13 -29.64 7.12
N GLY A 647 -7.88 -30.05 6.95
CA GLY A 647 -7.53 -31.19 6.10
C GLY A 647 -6.04 -31.30 5.82
N SER A 648 -5.65 -32.35 5.10
CA SER A 648 -4.25 -32.70 4.84
C SER A 648 -3.96 -32.67 3.35
N GLY A 649 -3.02 -31.83 2.92
CA GLY A 649 -2.58 -31.77 1.53
C GLY A 649 -3.69 -31.29 0.60
N LYS A 650 -4.57 -32.18 0.15
CA LYS A 650 -5.62 -31.93 -0.85
C LYS A 650 -6.60 -30.82 -0.45
N GLU A 651 -7.19 -30.88 0.75
CA GLU A 651 -8.13 -29.82 1.18
C GLU A 651 -7.41 -28.48 1.39
N PHE A 652 -6.15 -28.55 1.86
CA PHE A 652 -5.29 -27.37 2.07
C PHE A 652 -4.85 -26.73 0.74
N GLN A 653 -4.74 -27.54 -0.30
CA GLN A 653 -4.43 -27.15 -1.67
C GLN A 653 -5.61 -26.48 -2.33
N ALA A 654 -6.83 -26.99 -2.13
CA ALA A 654 -8.06 -26.43 -2.70
C ALA A 654 -8.37 -24.98 -2.26
N ALA A 655 -7.81 -24.48 -1.14
CA ALA A 655 -8.01 -23.10 -0.71
C ALA A 655 -6.79 -22.56 0.07
N LEU A 656 -6.42 -21.30 -0.18
CA LEU A 656 -5.32 -20.65 0.55
C LEU A 656 -5.63 -20.34 2.02
N GLY A 657 -6.89 -20.47 2.46
CA GLY A 657 -7.31 -20.09 3.81
C GLY A 657 -7.25 -18.57 4.02
N GLY A 658 -6.87 -18.12 5.23
CA GLY A 658 -6.71 -16.69 5.56
C GLY A 658 -7.93 -16.05 6.21
N ASN A 659 -7.73 -14.89 6.85
CA ASN A 659 -8.74 -14.19 7.66
C ASN A 659 -9.46 -13.06 6.91
N VAL A 660 -9.26 -12.97 5.59
CA VAL A 660 -9.97 -12.04 4.69
C VAL A 660 -10.69 -12.87 3.61
N PRO A 661 -11.93 -12.51 3.21
CA PRO A 661 -12.80 -13.38 2.40
C PRO A 661 -12.25 -13.74 1.02
N ARG A 662 -11.85 -12.73 0.23
CA ARG A 662 -11.39 -12.89 -1.15
C ARG A 662 -10.25 -11.93 -1.42
N GLU A 663 -9.13 -12.45 -1.89
CA GLU A 663 -7.90 -11.70 -2.12
C GLU A 663 -7.14 -12.29 -3.28
N GLN A 664 -6.56 -11.42 -4.09
CA GLN A 664 -5.67 -11.75 -5.19
C GLN A 664 -4.43 -10.86 -5.11
N PHE A 665 -3.45 -11.10 -5.97
CA PHE A 665 -2.24 -10.28 -6.07
C PHE A 665 -1.97 -9.87 -7.52
N THR A 666 -1.32 -8.73 -7.67
CA THR A 666 -0.82 -8.23 -8.96
C THR A 666 0.67 -8.49 -9.05
N VAL A 667 1.13 -9.01 -10.19
CA VAL A 667 2.56 -9.16 -10.47
C VAL A 667 3.05 -7.88 -11.12
N VAL A 668 4.18 -7.34 -10.66
CA VAL A 668 4.87 -6.20 -11.27
C VAL A 668 6.24 -6.65 -11.76
N MET A 669 6.44 -6.53 -13.08
CA MET A 669 7.69 -6.87 -13.77
C MET A 669 8.27 -5.62 -14.42
N LEU A 670 9.46 -5.21 -14.00
CA LEU A 670 10.21 -4.15 -14.69
C LEU A 670 11.13 -4.80 -15.72
N THR A 671 11.12 -4.31 -16.96
CA THR A 671 11.98 -4.82 -18.03
C THR A 671 12.73 -3.70 -18.72
N TYR A 672 13.95 -4.00 -19.17
CA TYR A 672 14.78 -3.12 -19.98
C TYR A 672 15.55 -3.93 -21.03
N GLU A 673 15.21 -3.74 -22.31
CA GLU A 673 15.90 -4.31 -23.49
C GLU A 673 16.02 -5.85 -23.46
N ARG A 674 15.04 -6.55 -22.88
CA ARG A 674 15.03 -8.02 -22.67
C ARG A 674 13.71 -8.68 -23.06
N GLU A 675 13.20 -8.37 -24.25
CA GLU A 675 11.87 -8.81 -24.71
C GLU A 675 11.69 -10.34 -24.64
N GLU A 676 12.66 -11.13 -25.11
CA GLU A 676 12.58 -12.60 -25.11
C GLU A 676 12.54 -13.20 -23.70
N VAL A 677 13.36 -12.67 -22.78
CA VAL A 677 13.41 -13.13 -21.39
C VAL A 677 12.09 -12.79 -20.69
N LEU A 678 11.57 -11.59 -20.90
CA LEU A 678 10.26 -11.17 -20.40
C LEU A 678 9.15 -12.11 -20.90
N MET A 679 9.08 -12.40 -22.19
CA MET A 679 8.02 -13.26 -22.76
C MET A 679 8.04 -14.66 -22.15
N ASN A 680 9.23 -15.25 -22.01
CA ASN A 680 9.40 -16.54 -21.34
C ASN A 680 8.99 -16.51 -19.87
N SER A 681 9.23 -15.40 -19.17
CA SER A 681 8.83 -15.22 -17.77
C SER A 681 7.32 -15.00 -17.62
N LEU A 682 6.69 -14.29 -18.56
CA LEU A 682 5.24 -14.11 -18.60
C LEU A 682 4.52 -15.43 -18.86
N GLU A 683 4.98 -16.22 -19.84
CA GLU A 683 4.35 -17.50 -20.20
C GLU A 683 4.30 -18.48 -19.01
N ARG A 684 5.30 -18.43 -18.12
CA ARG A 684 5.34 -19.24 -16.91
C ARG A 684 4.30 -18.89 -15.86
N LEU A 685 3.64 -17.72 -15.96
CA LEU A 685 2.54 -17.33 -15.08
C LEU A 685 1.19 -17.87 -15.57
N ASN A 686 1.16 -18.55 -16.73
CA ASN A 686 -0.06 -19.10 -17.29
C ASN A 686 -0.74 -20.07 -16.31
N GLY A 687 -2.00 -19.78 -15.97
CA GLY A 687 -2.78 -20.59 -15.03
C GLY A 687 -2.36 -20.45 -13.56
N LEU A 688 -1.58 -19.43 -13.20
CA LEU A 688 -1.20 -19.17 -11.80
C LEU A 688 -2.45 -18.81 -10.96
N PRO A 689 -2.77 -19.56 -9.88
CA PRO A 689 -3.93 -19.25 -9.04
C PRO A 689 -3.81 -17.90 -8.32
N TYR A 690 -4.95 -17.23 -8.11
CA TYR A 690 -5.07 -15.94 -7.39
C TYR A 690 -4.32 -14.76 -8.02
N LEU A 691 -3.77 -14.92 -9.22
CA LEU A 691 -3.24 -13.82 -10.01
C LEU A 691 -4.40 -12.94 -10.50
N ASN A 692 -4.34 -11.64 -10.22
CA ASN A 692 -5.33 -10.66 -10.68
C ASN A 692 -4.97 -10.12 -12.08
N LYS A 693 -3.73 -9.66 -12.21
CA LYS A 693 -3.20 -8.94 -13.38
C LYS A 693 -1.67 -8.99 -13.35
N VAL A 694 -1.04 -8.85 -14.51
CA VAL A 694 0.40 -8.58 -14.63
C VAL A 694 0.61 -7.17 -15.14
N VAL A 695 1.37 -6.36 -14.41
CA VAL A 695 1.79 -5.02 -14.79
C VAL A 695 3.25 -5.08 -15.22
N VAL A 696 3.48 -4.87 -16.51
CA VAL A 696 4.83 -4.79 -17.09
C VAL A 696 5.23 -3.33 -17.17
N VAL A 697 6.20 -2.93 -16.36
CA VAL A 697 6.78 -1.60 -16.35
C VAL A 697 7.87 -1.53 -17.41
N TRP A 698 7.53 -0.89 -18.53
CA TRP A 698 8.40 -0.79 -19.70
C TRP A 698 9.38 0.37 -19.53
N ASN A 699 10.61 0.06 -19.12
CA ASN A 699 11.67 1.05 -18.91
C ASN A 699 12.49 1.37 -20.17
N SER A 700 12.30 0.62 -21.25
CA SER A 700 13.04 0.84 -22.48
C SER A 700 12.52 2.08 -23.22
N PRO A 701 13.43 2.92 -23.76
CA PRO A 701 13.02 4.10 -24.53
C PRO A 701 12.37 3.72 -25.87
N LYS A 702 12.75 2.57 -26.44
CA LYS A 702 12.12 1.98 -27.62
C LYS A 702 10.88 1.23 -27.19
N LEU A 703 9.79 1.41 -27.93
CA LEU A 703 8.56 0.63 -27.74
C LEU A 703 8.81 -0.86 -28.04
N PRO A 704 8.00 -1.76 -27.46
CA PRO A 704 8.03 -3.18 -27.82
C PRO A 704 7.84 -3.36 -29.33
N SER A 705 8.46 -4.40 -29.89
CA SER A 705 8.31 -4.76 -31.30
C SER A 705 6.82 -4.97 -31.67
N GLU A 706 6.33 -4.39 -32.77
CA GLU A 706 4.90 -4.51 -33.18
C GLU A 706 4.47 -5.94 -33.51
N ASP A 707 5.42 -6.78 -33.93
CA ASP A 707 5.23 -8.20 -34.25
C ASP A 707 5.28 -9.11 -33.01
N LEU A 708 5.55 -8.55 -31.83
CA LEU A 708 5.67 -9.32 -30.59
C LEU A 708 4.30 -9.82 -30.14
N LEU A 709 4.14 -11.14 -30.08
CA LEU A 709 2.93 -11.79 -29.58
C LEU A 709 3.07 -12.05 -28.09
N TRP A 710 2.27 -11.36 -27.29
CA TRP A 710 2.26 -11.51 -25.84
C TRP A 710 1.51 -12.80 -25.44
N PRO A 711 1.99 -13.56 -24.45
CA PRO A 711 1.36 -14.81 -24.06
C PRO A 711 -0.02 -14.58 -23.43
N ASP A 712 -1.03 -15.35 -23.87
CA ASP A 712 -2.33 -15.42 -23.19
C ASP A 712 -2.23 -16.32 -21.95
N ILE A 713 -2.06 -15.69 -20.79
CA ILE A 713 -1.89 -16.34 -19.48
C ILE A 713 -3.21 -16.49 -18.70
N GLY A 714 -4.35 -16.11 -19.29
CA GLY A 714 -5.68 -16.18 -18.66
C GLY A 714 -6.05 -14.99 -17.77
N VAL A 715 -5.17 -14.01 -17.59
CA VAL A 715 -5.43 -12.72 -16.91
C VAL A 715 -4.91 -11.56 -17.76
N PRO A 716 -5.38 -10.31 -17.54
CA PRO A 716 -4.88 -9.17 -18.28
C PRO A 716 -3.39 -8.92 -18.03
N ILE A 717 -2.64 -8.67 -19.10
CA ILE A 717 -1.29 -8.12 -19.06
C ILE A 717 -1.41 -6.66 -19.44
N MET A 718 -0.88 -5.76 -18.61
CA MET A 718 -0.94 -4.32 -18.82
C MET A 718 0.49 -3.79 -18.92
N VAL A 719 0.82 -3.18 -20.06
CA VAL A 719 2.17 -2.72 -20.36
C VAL A 719 2.24 -1.22 -20.17
N VAL A 720 2.87 -0.76 -19.08
CA VAL A 720 2.97 0.65 -18.72
C VAL A 720 4.18 1.28 -19.37
N ARG A 721 3.97 2.35 -20.13
CA ARG A 721 5.05 3.21 -20.60
C ARG A 721 5.58 4.09 -19.47
N THR A 722 6.90 4.14 -19.33
CA THR A 722 7.57 5.05 -18.39
C THR A 722 8.18 6.26 -19.09
N GLU A 723 8.36 7.36 -18.35
CA GLU A 723 8.95 8.59 -18.89
C GLU A 723 10.47 8.51 -19.06
N LYS A 724 11.13 7.84 -18.09
CA LYS A 724 12.58 7.67 -18.03
C LYS A 724 12.93 6.27 -17.54
N ASN A 725 14.10 5.78 -17.93
CA ASN A 725 14.65 4.54 -17.38
C ASN A 725 15.02 4.77 -15.90
N SER A 726 14.25 4.19 -14.99
CA SER A 726 14.44 4.30 -13.55
C SER A 726 13.98 3.02 -12.84
N LEU A 727 14.77 2.50 -11.92
CA LEU A 727 14.37 1.35 -11.10
C LEU A 727 13.23 1.70 -10.13
N ASN A 728 13.04 2.99 -9.81
CA ASN A 728 11.94 3.46 -8.97
C ASN A 728 10.55 3.20 -9.61
N ASN A 729 10.47 3.09 -10.94
CA ASN A 729 9.20 2.95 -11.66
C ASN A 729 8.39 1.71 -11.26
N ARG A 730 9.05 0.65 -10.78
CA ARG A 730 8.37 -0.58 -10.31
C ARG A 730 7.60 -0.41 -9.00
N PHE A 731 7.91 0.65 -8.24
CA PHE A 731 7.26 0.95 -6.96
C PHE A 731 6.24 2.08 -7.06
N LEU A 732 6.02 2.64 -8.24
CA LEU A 732 4.95 3.62 -8.43
C LEU A 732 3.59 2.96 -8.14
N PRO A 733 2.70 3.64 -7.39
CA PRO A 733 1.38 3.11 -7.07
C PRO A 733 0.43 3.31 -8.26
N TRP A 734 0.69 2.56 -9.35
CA TRP A 734 -0.14 2.59 -10.55
C TRP A 734 -1.62 2.33 -10.19
N ASP A 735 -2.51 3.11 -10.81
CA ASP A 735 -3.97 2.99 -10.67
C ASP A 735 -4.48 1.61 -11.07
N GLU A 736 -3.83 0.99 -12.06
CA GLU A 736 -4.10 -0.37 -12.54
C GLU A 736 -3.78 -1.50 -11.53
N ILE A 737 -3.04 -1.23 -10.45
CA ILE A 737 -2.77 -2.20 -9.38
C ILE A 737 -3.98 -2.19 -8.42
N GLU A 738 -4.92 -3.09 -8.62
CA GLU A 738 -6.19 -3.10 -7.87
C GLU A 738 -6.18 -4.04 -6.64
N THR A 739 -5.02 -4.64 -6.32
CA THR A 739 -4.87 -5.56 -5.20
C THR A 739 -4.01 -4.98 -4.07
N GLU A 740 -4.26 -5.44 -2.84
CA GLU A 740 -3.42 -5.11 -1.67
C GLU A 740 -2.01 -5.69 -1.77
N ALA A 741 -1.88 -6.88 -2.34
CA ALA A 741 -0.62 -7.60 -2.49
C ALA A 741 0.02 -7.31 -3.84
N ILE A 742 1.31 -6.97 -3.84
CA ILE A 742 2.14 -6.87 -5.03
C ILE A 742 3.21 -7.95 -4.96
N LEU A 743 3.29 -8.80 -5.98
CA LEU A 743 4.46 -9.62 -6.24
C LEU A 743 5.38 -8.86 -7.18
N SER A 744 6.43 -8.25 -6.65
CA SER A 744 7.48 -7.67 -7.47
C SER A 744 8.48 -8.75 -7.85
N ILE A 745 8.70 -8.90 -9.15
CA ILE A 745 9.58 -9.91 -9.71
C ILE A 745 10.42 -9.34 -10.84
N ASP A 746 11.71 -9.68 -10.88
CA ASP A 746 12.59 -9.30 -11.99
C ASP A 746 12.25 -10.13 -13.24
N ASP A 747 12.49 -9.57 -14.42
CA ASP A 747 12.15 -10.22 -15.69
C ASP A 747 12.92 -11.53 -15.93
N ASP A 748 14.01 -11.76 -15.20
CA ASP A 748 14.84 -12.97 -15.24
C ASP A 748 14.67 -13.91 -14.02
N ALA A 749 13.78 -13.60 -13.08
CA ALA A 749 13.60 -14.40 -11.88
C ALA A 749 12.73 -15.65 -12.14
N HIS A 750 13.28 -16.81 -11.79
CA HIS A 750 12.66 -18.12 -12.07
C HIS A 750 11.98 -18.68 -10.81
N LEU A 751 10.66 -18.56 -10.68
CA LEU A 751 9.86 -19.14 -9.59
C LEU A 751 8.83 -20.16 -10.08
N ARG A 752 8.62 -21.24 -9.33
CA ARG A 752 7.52 -22.18 -9.57
C ARG A 752 6.21 -21.66 -8.97
N HIS A 753 5.08 -22.13 -9.48
CA HIS A 753 3.76 -21.78 -8.96
C HIS A 753 3.61 -22.10 -7.47
N ASP A 754 4.05 -23.29 -7.02
CA ASP A 754 3.97 -23.68 -5.62
C ASP A 754 4.73 -22.72 -4.70
N GLU A 755 5.90 -22.23 -5.15
CA GLU A 755 6.73 -21.26 -4.43
C GLU A 755 6.05 -19.90 -4.31
N ILE A 756 5.44 -19.42 -5.41
CA ILE A 756 4.68 -18.17 -5.43
C ILE A 756 3.48 -18.27 -4.48
N MET A 757 2.72 -19.36 -4.56
CA MET A 757 1.53 -19.57 -3.72
C MET A 757 1.88 -19.70 -2.24
N PHE A 758 3.00 -20.34 -1.92
CA PHE A 758 3.51 -20.38 -0.55
C PHE A 758 3.90 -18.98 -0.05
N GLY A 759 4.67 -18.23 -0.86
CA GLY A 759 5.04 -16.85 -0.54
C GLY A 759 3.83 -15.95 -0.30
N PHE A 760 2.82 -16.03 -1.17
CA PHE A 760 1.57 -15.28 -1.03
C PHE A 760 0.83 -15.65 0.26
N ARG A 761 0.76 -16.95 0.59
CA ARG A 761 0.12 -17.40 1.84
C ARG A 761 0.82 -16.84 3.08
N VAL A 762 2.15 -16.89 3.12
CA VAL A 762 2.94 -16.31 4.22
C VAL A 762 2.74 -14.80 4.30
N TRP A 763 2.69 -14.09 3.16
CA TRP A 763 2.41 -12.66 3.13
C TRP A 763 1.04 -12.30 3.72
N ARG A 764 -0.01 -13.10 3.47
CA ARG A 764 -1.36 -12.84 4.02
C ARG A 764 -1.41 -12.86 5.56
N GLU A 765 -0.45 -13.53 6.20
CA GLU A 765 -0.28 -13.57 7.66
C GLU A 765 0.66 -12.46 8.18
N ALA A 766 1.43 -11.83 7.28
CA ALA A 766 2.45 -10.84 7.62
C ALA A 766 2.45 -9.65 6.65
N ARG A 767 1.26 -9.06 6.44
CA ARG A 767 1.02 -7.95 5.48
C ARG A 767 1.88 -6.73 5.72
N ASP A 768 2.30 -6.52 6.96
CA ASP A 768 3.13 -5.41 7.38
C ASP A 768 4.61 -5.59 6.98
N ARG A 769 5.03 -6.75 6.46
CA ARG A 769 6.43 -7.05 6.15
C ARG A 769 6.63 -7.42 4.68
N ILE A 770 7.87 -7.26 4.22
CA ILE A 770 8.33 -7.83 2.96
C ILE A 770 8.51 -9.34 3.16
N VAL A 771 7.89 -10.13 2.28
CA VAL A 771 7.98 -11.59 2.29
C VAL A 771 8.53 -12.06 0.95
N GLY A 772 9.69 -12.69 0.93
CA GLY A 772 10.30 -13.07 -0.35
C GLY A 772 11.44 -14.06 -0.21
N PHE A 773 12.12 -14.31 -1.33
CA PHE A 773 13.01 -15.47 -1.46
C PHE A 773 14.49 -15.10 -1.21
N PRO A 774 15.09 -14.11 -1.93
CA PRO A 774 16.52 -13.81 -1.79
C PRO A 774 16.83 -13.02 -0.51
N GLY A 775 17.45 -13.68 0.47
CA GLY A 775 17.91 -13.03 1.70
C GLY A 775 19.30 -12.40 1.58
N ARG A 776 19.49 -11.20 2.12
CA ARG A 776 20.75 -10.44 2.21
C ARG A 776 20.91 -9.80 3.58
N TYR A 777 22.10 -9.30 3.88
CA TYR A 777 22.34 -8.60 5.14
C TYR A 777 23.28 -7.40 4.98
N HIS A 778 23.16 -6.44 5.89
CA HIS A 778 24.18 -5.43 6.11
C HIS A 778 25.20 -5.95 7.13
N ALA A 779 26.42 -5.41 7.16
CA ALA A 779 27.44 -5.73 8.15
C ALA A 779 28.19 -4.46 8.56
N TRP A 780 28.70 -4.39 9.79
CA TRP A 780 29.53 -3.27 10.24
C TRP A 780 31.00 -3.56 9.98
N ASP A 781 31.67 -2.64 9.29
CA ASP A 781 33.10 -2.72 9.04
C ASP A 781 33.88 -1.86 10.03
N ILE A 782 34.57 -2.52 10.96
CA ILE A 782 35.27 -1.87 12.08
C ILE A 782 36.39 -0.93 11.60
N PRO A 783 37.28 -1.31 10.65
CA PRO A 783 38.39 -0.46 10.23
C PRO A 783 37.94 0.84 9.55
N HIS A 784 36.90 0.79 8.71
CA HIS A 784 36.41 1.97 7.99
C HIS A 784 35.22 2.66 8.69
N GLN A 785 34.74 2.11 9.81
CA GLN A 785 33.57 2.60 10.56
C GLN A 785 32.36 2.86 9.66
N SER A 786 32.06 1.90 8.78
CA SER A 786 31.01 2.04 7.78
C SER A 786 30.18 0.78 7.64
N TRP A 787 28.98 0.91 7.08
CA TRP A 787 28.12 -0.23 6.78
C TRP A 787 28.44 -0.82 5.41
N LEU A 788 28.49 -2.15 5.33
CA LEU A 788 28.69 -2.90 4.09
C LEU A 788 27.43 -3.68 3.75
N TYR A 789 27.15 -3.79 2.46
CA TYR A 789 26.18 -4.74 1.92
C TYR A 789 26.86 -6.11 1.76
N ASN A 790 26.19 -7.19 2.17
CA ASN A 790 26.76 -8.53 2.07
C ASN A 790 25.75 -9.53 1.50
N SER A 791 26.23 -10.34 0.56
CA SER A 791 25.48 -11.41 -0.11
C SER A 791 26.02 -12.81 0.18
N ASN A 792 26.99 -12.94 1.08
CA ASN A 792 27.58 -14.23 1.44
C ASN A 792 26.59 -15.11 2.23
N TYR A 793 26.92 -16.39 2.38
CA TYR A 793 26.14 -17.31 3.19
C TYR A 793 26.28 -16.97 4.67
N SER A 794 25.16 -16.59 5.29
CA SER A 794 25.08 -16.23 6.71
C SER A 794 23.88 -16.91 7.37
N CYS A 795 23.95 -17.07 8.70
CA CYS A 795 22.84 -17.54 9.53
C CYS A 795 21.83 -16.44 9.85
N GLU A 796 22.11 -15.19 9.49
CA GLU A 796 21.23 -14.06 9.66
C GLU A 796 21.02 -13.30 8.35
N LEU A 797 19.89 -12.62 8.25
CA LEU A 797 19.55 -11.71 7.16
C LEU A 797 18.95 -10.44 7.74
N SER A 798 18.98 -9.35 7.00
CA SER A 798 18.29 -8.10 7.37
C SER A 798 17.54 -7.46 6.21
N MET A 799 17.63 -8.06 5.02
CA MET A 799 16.96 -7.62 3.80
C MET A 799 16.44 -8.82 3.01
N VAL A 800 15.32 -8.62 2.32
CA VAL A 800 14.82 -9.52 1.27
C VAL A 800 14.70 -8.72 -0.01
N LEU A 801 15.36 -9.15 -1.08
CA LEU A 801 15.40 -8.39 -2.33
C LEU A 801 14.04 -8.40 -3.02
N THR A 802 13.57 -7.23 -3.45
CA THR A 802 12.27 -7.02 -4.08
C THR A 802 12.16 -7.54 -5.51
N GLY A 803 13.26 -8.05 -6.08
CA GLY A 803 13.27 -8.76 -7.35
C GLY A 803 12.57 -10.13 -7.31
N ALA A 804 12.17 -10.59 -6.13
CA ALA A 804 11.21 -11.68 -5.96
C ALA A 804 10.64 -11.61 -4.54
N ALA A 805 9.70 -10.71 -4.32
CA ALA A 805 9.06 -10.56 -3.01
C ALA A 805 7.63 -10.02 -3.12
N PHE A 806 6.82 -10.46 -2.17
CA PHE A 806 5.54 -9.87 -1.85
C PHE A 806 5.71 -8.70 -0.88
N PHE A 807 5.03 -7.59 -1.17
CA PHE A 807 4.83 -6.49 -0.24
C PHE A 807 3.46 -5.86 -0.46
N HIS A 808 3.02 -5.06 0.51
CA HIS A 808 1.70 -4.44 0.48
C HIS A 808 1.70 -3.13 -0.35
N LYS A 809 0.69 -2.89 -1.20
CA LYS A 809 0.55 -1.67 -2.06
C LYS A 809 0.73 -0.37 -1.27
N TYR A 810 0.29 -0.34 0.00
CA TYR A 810 0.57 0.76 0.94
C TYR A 810 2.03 1.26 0.91
N TYR A 811 3.01 0.35 0.86
CA TYR A 811 4.42 0.73 0.82
C TYR A 811 4.87 1.31 -0.53
N ALA A 812 4.16 1.04 -1.62
CA ALA A 812 4.38 1.72 -2.91
C ALA A 812 4.10 3.23 -2.79
N TYR A 813 2.98 3.61 -2.18
CA TYR A 813 2.68 5.02 -1.92
C TYR A 813 3.71 5.69 -1.02
N LEU A 814 4.11 5.02 0.06
CA LEU A 814 5.09 5.57 0.98
C LEU A 814 6.47 5.71 0.34
N TYR A 815 6.87 4.76 -0.51
CA TYR A 815 8.10 4.84 -1.28
C TYR A 815 8.06 6.04 -2.24
N SER A 816 6.97 6.23 -2.98
CA SER A 816 6.89 7.28 -3.99
C SER A 816 6.69 8.68 -3.43
N TYR A 817 5.90 8.84 -2.37
CA TYR A 817 5.43 10.16 -1.92
C TYR A 817 5.86 10.56 -0.51
N VAL A 818 6.31 9.62 0.33
CA VAL A 818 6.70 9.92 1.73
C VAL A 818 8.20 9.77 1.96
N MET A 819 8.84 8.80 1.29
CA MET A 819 10.28 8.62 1.37
C MET A 819 11.00 9.89 0.89
N PRO A 820 12.04 10.36 1.61
CA PRO A 820 12.82 11.52 1.19
C PRO A 820 13.28 11.41 -0.26
N GLN A 821 13.03 12.46 -1.05
CA GLN A 821 13.36 12.50 -2.48
C GLN A 821 14.83 12.17 -2.75
N ALA A 822 15.74 12.63 -1.87
CA ALA A 822 17.18 12.35 -1.97
C ALA A 822 17.53 10.85 -2.00
N ILE A 823 16.74 9.96 -1.38
CA ILE A 823 16.94 8.51 -1.46
C ILE A 823 16.59 8.01 -2.87
N ARG A 824 15.45 8.44 -3.42
CA ARG A 824 15.01 8.07 -4.77
C ARG A 824 15.93 8.63 -5.85
N ASP A 825 16.44 9.85 -5.65
CA ASP A 825 17.43 10.46 -6.55
C ASP A 825 18.73 9.66 -6.57
N MET A 826 19.19 9.18 -5.42
CA MET A 826 20.37 8.30 -5.36
C MET A 826 20.13 6.97 -6.08
N VAL A 827 18.93 6.39 -5.96
CA VAL A 827 18.55 5.18 -6.72
C VAL A 827 18.60 5.43 -8.24
N ASP A 828 18.16 6.61 -8.68
CA ASP A 828 18.23 7.01 -10.09
C ASP A 828 19.67 7.27 -10.55
N GLU A 829 20.50 7.87 -9.71
CA GLU A 829 21.91 8.18 -10.01
C GLU A 829 22.74 6.91 -10.22
N TYR A 830 22.58 5.92 -9.35
CA TYR A 830 23.32 4.65 -9.41
C TYR A 830 22.62 3.56 -10.23
N ILE A 831 21.33 3.74 -10.56
CA ILE A 831 20.48 2.68 -11.17
C ILE A 831 20.62 1.38 -10.35
N ASN A 832 20.51 1.50 -9.02
CA ASN A 832 20.73 0.41 -8.07
C ASN A 832 20.05 0.75 -6.73
N CYS A 833 20.03 -0.20 -5.79
CA CYS A 833 19.65 -0.01 -4.39
C CYS A 833 18.16 0.31 -4.11
N GLU A 834 17.28 0.18 -5.09
CA GLU A 834 15.83 0.36 -4.91
C GLU A 834 15.24 -0.67 -3.94
N ASP A 835 15.77 -1.90 -3.98
CA ASP A 835 15.45 -3.00 -3.09
C ASP A 835 15.88 -2.72 -1.64
N ILE A 836 17.09 -2.17 -1.45
CA ILE A 836 17.63 -1.72 -0.16
C ILE A 836 16.75 -0.58 0.37
N ALA A 837 16.41 0.40 -0.45
CA ALA A 837 15.57 1.53 -0.06
C ALA A 837 14.18 1.06 0.42
N MET A 838 13.55 0.10 -0.28
CA MET A 838 12.29 -0.50 0.15
C MET A 838 12.42 -1.25 1.50
N ASN A 839 13.49 -2.02 1.70
CA ASN A 839 13.74 -2.69 2.99
C ASN A 839 13.98 -1.69 4.13
N PHE A 840 14.70 -0.60 3.86
CA PHE A 840 14.89 0.50 4.80
C PHE A 840 13.55 1.12 5.19
N LEU A 841 12.68 1.43 4.22
CA LEU A 841 11.35 2.00 4.46
C LEU A 841 10.47 1.09 5.32
N VAL A 842 10.27 -0.16 4.90
CA VAL A 842 9.38 -1.10 5.61
C VAL A 842 9.92 -1.39 7.01
N SER A 843 11.23 -1.57 7.14
CA SER A 843 11.85 -1.72 8.46
C SER A 843 11.66 -0.46 9.27
N HIS A 844 11.91 0.75 8.73
CA HIS A 844 11.72 2.06 9.38
C HIS A 844 10.34 2.17 10.03
N LEU A 845 9.30 1.86 9.29
CA LEU A 845 7.92 2.00 9.72
C LEU A 845 7.48 0.92 10.72
N THR A 846 7.81 -0.34 10.45
CA THR A 846 7.28 -1.45 11.26
C THR A 846 8.16 -1.83 12.44
N ARG A 847 9.43 -1.44 12.40
CA ARG A 847 10.47 -1.88 13.34
C ARG A 847 10.57 -3.41 13.42
N LYS A 848 10.30 -4.09 12.30
CA LYS A 848 10.41 -5.54 12.14
C LYS A 848 11.34 -5.88 10.97
N PRO A 849 12.10 -6.98 11.05
CA PRO A 849 12.86 -7.49 9.93
C PRO A 849 11.93 -8.13 8.88
N PRO A 850 12.40 -8.28 7.62
CA PRO A 850 11.64 -8.98 6.58
C PRO A 850 11.53 -10.48 6.87
N ILE A 851 10.67 -11.18 6.13
CA ILE A 851 10.50 -12.64 6.24
C ILE A 851 11.07 -13.32 5.00
N LYS A 852 12.02 -14.23 5.23
CA LYS A 852 12.52 -15.10 4.17
C LYS A 852 11.64 -16.36 4.06
N VAL A 853 11.26 -16.68 2.83
CA VAL A 853 10.64 -17.95 2.45
C VAL A 853 11.61 -18.79 1.62
N THR A 854 11.62 -20.12 1.85
CA THR A 854 12.44 -21.11 1.11
C THR A 854 13.97 -20.95 1.26
N SER A 855 14.73 -21.88 0.69
CA SER A 855 16.21 -21.87 0.74
C SER A 855 16.89 -21.06 -0.36
N ARG A 856 16.16 -20.51 -1.34
CA ARG A 856 16.76 -19.75 -2.45
C ARG A 856 17.47 -18.50 -1.91
N TRP A 857 18.73 -18.30 -2.30
CA TRP A 857 19.53 -17.15 -1.89
C TRP A 857 19.69 -16.13 -3.00
N THR A 858 19.91 -16.58 -4.24
CA THR A 858 19.99 -15.74 -5.44
C THR A 858 19.23 -16.44 -6.56
N PHE A 859 18.75 -15.67 -7.54
CA PHE A 859 18.34 -16.21 -8.83
C PHE A 859 19.53 -16.09 -9.79
N ARG A 860 19.74 -17.11 -10.62
CA ARG A 860 20.70 -17.06 -11.73
C ARG A 860 19.89 -16.94 -13.00
N CYS A 861 20.24 -15.99 -13.88
CA CYS A 861 19.71 -15.91 -15.23
C CYS A 861 20.62 -16.70 -16.18
N PRO A 862 20.22 -17.89 -16.69
CA PRO A 862 21.08 -18.71 -17.54
C PRO A 862 21.27 -18.15 -18.96
N GLY A 863 20.45 -17.17 -19.38
CA GLY A 863 20.43 -16.62 -20.75
C GLY A 863 20.70 -15.12 -20.86
N CYS A 864 21.08 -14.44 -19.77
CA CYS A 864 21.33 -13.01 -19.79
C CYS A 864 22.80 -12.74 -20.18
N PRO A 865 23.10 -11.98 -21.25
CA PRO A 865 24.47 -11.71 -21.69
C PRO A 865 25.25 -10.83 -20.69
N GLN A 866 24.57 -9.96 -19.94
CA GLN A 866 25.13 -9.17 -18.83
C GLN A 866 24.01 -8.87 -17.81
N ALA A 867 24.27 -9.10 -16.52
CA ALA A 867 23.38 -8.70 -15.42
C ALA A 867 24.04 -7.60 -14.60
N LEU A 868 23.26 -6.69 -14.02
CA LEU A 868 23.76 -5.56 -13.23
C LEU A 868 24.68 -6.00 -12.07
N SER A 869 24.45 -7.20 -11.52
CA SER A 869 25.27 -7.77 -10.45
C SER A 869 26.63 -8.33 -10.90
N HIS A 870 26.89 -8.43 -12.22
CA HIS A 870 28.16 -8.91 -12.76
C HIS A 870 29.23 -7.81 -12.86
N ASP A 871 28.86 -6.54 -12.66
CA ASP A 871 29.83 -5.44 -12.58
C ASP A 871 30.51 -5.43 -11.19
N ASP A 872 31.84 -5.26 -11.18
CA ASP A 872 32.65 -5.17 -9.96
C ASP A 872 32.25 -3.94 -9.11
N SER A 873 31.70 -2.89 -9.74
CA SER A 873 31.19 -1.69 -9.09
C SER A 873 29.93 -1.94 -8.23
N HIS A 874 29.13 -2.96 -8.58
CA HIS A 874 27.79 -3.18 -8.05
C HIS A 874 27.74 -3.28 -6.51
N PHE A 875 28.70 -4.00 -5.91
CA PHE A 875 28.78 -4.14 -4.46
C PHE A 875 29.21 -2.83 -3.79
N HIS A 876 30.15 -2.11 -4.39
CA HIS A 876 30.65 -0.85 -3.87
C HIS A 876 29.57 0.24 -3.87
N GLU A 877 28.76 0.32 -4.93
CA GLU A 877 27.59 1.19 -5.00
C GLU A 877 26.58 0.87 -3.89
N ARG A 878 26.26 -0.42 -3.69
CA ARG A 878 25.37 -0.84 -2.60
C ARG A 878 25.91 -0.49 -1.21
N HIS A 879 27.22 -0.53 -0.99
CA HIS A 879 27.82 -0.03 0.26
C HIS A 879 27.58 1.47 0.42
N LYS A 880 27.77 2.26 -0.65
CA LYS A 880 27.51 3.71 -0.64
C LYS A 880 26.04 4.00 -0.33
N CYS A 881 25.11 3.31 -1.00
CA CYS A 881 23.67 3.45 -0.76
C CYS A 881 23.30 3.23 0.71
N ILE A 882 23.76 2.13 1.32
CA ILE A 882 23.46 1.85 2.73
C ILE A 882 23.95 2.98 3.63
N ASN A 883 25.19 3.45 3.46
CA ASN A 883 25.73 4.51 4.31
C ASN A 883 25.01 5.85 4.10
N PHE A 884 24.63 6.18 2.86
CA PHE A 884 23.85 7.37 2.57
C PHE A 884 22.45 7.29 3.17
N PHE A 885 21.75 6.16 3.01
CA PHE A 885 20.41 5.97 3.60
C PHE A 885 20.46 6.06 5.13
N VAL A 886 21.49 5.47 5.77
CA VAL A 886 21.70 5.60 7.22
C VAL A 886 21.87 7.05 7.63
N LYS A 887 22.57 7.87 6.84
CA LYS A 887 22.73 9.29 7.10
C LYS A 887 21.40 10.03 6.98
N VAL A 888 20.61 9.77 5.93
CA VAL A 888 19.30 10.41 5.71
C VAL A 888 18.30 10.05 6.82
N TYR A 889 18.19 8.77 7.19
CA TYR A 889 17.32 8.34 8.30
C TYR A 889 17.88 8.73 9.69
N GLY A 890 19.17 9.05 9.79
CA GLY A 890 19.90 9.35 11.02
C GLY A 890 20.26 8.12 11.87
N TYR A 891 19.95 6.90 11.42
CA TYR A 891 20.29 5.64 12.08
C TYR A 891 20.15 4.46 11.10
N MET A 892 20.60 3.26 11.49
CA MET A 892 20.39 2.01 10.73
C MET A 892 18.98 1.45 10.99
N PRO A 893 18.02 1.51 10.05
CA PRO A 893 16.67 1.03 10.28
C PRO A 893 16.54 -0.49 10.15
N LEU A 894 17.43 -1.13 9.38
CA LEU A 894 17.41 -2.58 9.15
C LEU A 894 17.68 -3.35 10.43
N LEU A 895 16.97 -4.47 10.59
CA LEU A 895 17.12 -5.36 11.74
C LEU A 895 17.53 -6.75 11.26
N TYR A 896 18.44 -7.38 11.99
CA TYR A 896 18.80 -8.77 11.74
C TYR A 896 17.67 -9.72 12.16
N THR A 897 17.56 -10.82 11.43
CA THR A 897 16.69 -11.94 11.74
C THR A 897 17.33 -13.24 11.31
N GLN A 898 17.09 -14.28 12.10
CA GLN A 898 17.44 -15.66 11.78
C GLN A 898 16.19 -16.47 11.39
N PHE A 899 15.05 -15.78 11.23
CA PHE A 899 13.75 -16.37 10.99
C PHE A 899 13.53 -16.69 9.51
N ARG A 900 13.23 -17.95 9.22
CA ARG A 900 12.79 -18.45 7.92
C ARG A 900 11.50 -19.22 8.08
N VAL A 901 10.57 -19.05 7.13
CA VAL A 901 9.32 -19.81 7.09
C VAL A 901 9.41 -20.88 6.02
N ASP A 902 9.13 -22.12 6.44
CA ASP A 902 8.91 -23.26 5.57
C ASP A 902 7.47 -23.78 5.77
N SER A 903 6.98 -24.62 4.86
CA SER A 903 5.68 -25.29 5.02
C SER A 903 5.64 -26.11 6.32
N VAL A 904 4.48 -26.17 6.99
CA VAL A 904 4.32 -26.83 8.31
C VAL A 904 4.79 -28.30 8.30
N LEU A 905 4.61 -29.00 7.17
CA LEU A 905 5.01 -30.40 6.99
C LEU A 905 6.31 -30.54 6.18
N PHE A 906 7.10 -29.47 6.10
CA PHE A 906 8.38 -29.48 5.41
C PHE A 906 9.35 -30.45 6.07
N LYS A 907 9.99 -31.30 5.26
CA LYS A 907 10.86 -32.41 5.71
C LYS A 907 10.24 -33.38 6.73
N THR A 908 8.96 -33.26 7.04
CA THR A 908 8.22 -34.23 7.87
C THR A 908 7.96 -35.49 7.06
N ARG A 909 8.22 -36.65 7.66
CA ARG A 909 7.82 -37.95 7.11
C ARG A 909 6.34 -38.16 7.41
N LEU A 910 5.54 -38.35 6.37
CA LEU A 910 4.11 -38.60 6.49
C LEU A 910 3.81 -40.08 6.25
N PRO A 911 2.78 -40.64 6.92
CA PRO A 911 2.19 -41.92 6.54
C PRO A 911 1.76 -41.96 5.05
N HIS A 912 1.66 -43.15 4.47
CA HIS A 912 1.34 -43.33 3.05
C HIS A 912 -0.05 -42.77 2.63
N ASP A 913 -0.97 -42.62 3.59
CA ASP A 913 -2.32 -42.07 3.39
C ASP A 913 -2.38 -40.53 3.51
N LYS A 914 -1.25 -39.86 3.79
CA LYS A 914 -1.18 -38.41 4.00
C LYS A 914 -0.27 -37.75 2.97
N THR A 915 -0.68 -36.57 2.50
CA THR A 915 0.09 -35.76 1.56
C THR A 915 0.53 -34.45 2.21
N LYS A 916 1.68 -33.95 1.78
CA LYS A 916 2.18 -32.64 2.20
C LYS A 916 1.37 -31.54 1.52
N CYS A 917 1.24 -30.39 2.19
CA CYS A 917 0.62 -29.20 1.62
C CYS A 917 1.35 -28.68 0.38
N PHE A 918 2.70 -28.69 0.44
CA PHE A 918 3.59 -28.36 -0.67
C PHE A 918 4.60 -29.51 -0.82
N LYS A 919 4.78 -30.03 -2.03
CA LYS A 919 5.61 -31.24 -2.28
C LYS A 919 7.10 -30.92 -2.31
N PHE A 920 7.46 -29.75 -2.83
CA PHE A 920 8.83 -29.38 -3.21
C PHE A 920 9.43 -28.23 -2.37
N ILE A 921 8.69 -27.71 -1.39
CA ILE A 921 9.07 -26.56 -0.56
C ILE A 921 9.38 -26.98 0.85
#